data_AF-A0A971RIQ3-F1
#
_entry.id   AF-A0A971RIQ3-F1
#
_cell.length_a   1.000
_cell.length_b   1.000
_cell.length_c   1.000
_cell.angle_alpha   90.00
_cell.angle_beta   90.00
_cell.angle_gamma   90.00
#
_symmetry.space_group_name_H-M   'P 1'
#
loop_
_entity.id
_entity.type
_entity.pdbx_description
1 polymer ?
#
loop_
_entity_poly.entity_id
_entity_poly.type
_entity_poly.pdbx_seq_one_letter_code
_entity_poly.pdbx_strand_id
1 'polypeptide(L)'
;MIDYCRYVDDIRLVITAPKLTKEFTLKTLTEQVAKAANIFIRSKKLNLKINTAKTKVIPYRGKPKGISSETDNLQERSSEPLGPEQLDNLISELETLLVLSTAESTDQDACKHNHTHKRNKLADIERSTFDVREDTLRRFAANKLAKALKLKRHFTSREVNEQGNPIAGEWDYFQERIARRLIAVWSKDPALVLLLKKGLELFPSPKVLEPVLEQFETVKQRQDKKQTAIMNYCLAEVFRHSATTIHKKDPQAIPAQADVNNYFEVLQNKAVSLVTTSEQNTDEWNFLAEQARFLLLVRMDTALESPVGDIKQDLIFKLAKGFRNITLPEKLKQKDISLCILLANQLLENNQPLLRAALELIAKQNILTAIATQNPELAGQLIKQARLLKAEYNWVFTDEIKDLADKIYLDIAPSRKPLEKITTKQSLVQLFIRPDNPFASEIMAIKLMQALIEKVNANPAKLVGQQINLAATQVEFDTGYSEIPKYQDFDTLLKVTQLETQQALSSDFLETKKLSSTEQPPALSVEQLALRKVAFVIRAALASSKDTTGFGVSISPKAGYRGLKSTLAKRQIGLYTTPESLAGEGAQTSGWLTTLLTKLLRWPGIRANEQGYKWPEILGINDVEKLLKERLELLKTNYCQLSQMPTLPELVSPHWEESKTDLNVVMVQSKLPKQADFSGDLYL
;
A
#
# COMPACT_ATOMS: atom_id res chain seq x y z
N MET A 1 -11.75 3.81 42.48
CA MET A 1 -11.41 3.84 41.04
C MET A 1 -12.73 3.83 40.30
N ILE A 2 -12.96 4.76 39.38
CA ILE A 2 -14.20 4.88 38.60
C ILE A 2 -14.06 4.10 37.30
N ASP A 3 -12.97 4.32 36.58
CA ASP A 3 -12.75 3.77 35.24
C ASP A 3 -11.25 3.64 34.97
N TYR A 4 -10.88 2.88 33.94
CA TYR A 4 -9.52 2.77 33.45
C TYR A 4 -9.46 2.53 31.95
N CYS A 5 -8.39 3.01 31.32
CA CYS A 5 -8.10 2.72 29.92
C CYS A 5 -6.63 2.30 29.78
N ARG A 6 -6.37 1.28 28.96
CA ARG A 6 -5.02 0.81 28.63
C ARG A 6 -4.68 1.21 27.20
N TYR A 7 -3.54 1.86 27.01
CA TYR A 7 -2.98 2.19 25.70
C TYR A 7 -1.57 1.62 25.59
N VAL A 8 -1.45 0.45 24.95
CA VAL A 8 -0.19 -0.32 24.83
C VAL A 8 0.43 -0.59 26.22
N ASP A 9 1.45 0.19 26.61
CA ASP A 9 2.18 0.08 27.88
C ASP A 9 1.71 1.11 28.93
N ASP A 10 0.90 2.11 28.52
CA ASP A 10 0.37 3.14 29.41
C ASP A 10 -1.00 2.72 29.98
N ILE A 11 -1.23 2.95 31.27
CA ILE A 11 -2.53 2.78 31.93
C ILE A 11 -3.00 4.13 32.46
N ARG A 12 -4.20 4.54 32.08
CA ARG A 12 -4.90 5.71 32.60
C ARG A 12 -5.95 5.25 33.60
N LEU A 13 -5.96 5.86 34.78
CA LEU A 13 -6.90 5.56 35.85
C LEU A 13 -7.75 6.80 36.13
N VAL A 14 -9.06 6.63 36.19
CA VAL A 14 -9.99 7.65 36.67
C VAL A 14 -10.29 7.33 38.13
N ILE A 15 -9.95 8.25 39.03
CA ILE A 15 -10.08 8.06 40.48
C ILE A 15 -10.83 9.22 41.11
N THR A 16 -11.80 8.89 41.97
CA THR A 16 -12.41 9.86 42.88
C THR A 16 -11.50 10.06 44.09
N ALA A 17 -11.23 11.30 44.45
CA ALA A 17 -10.43 11.64 45.62
C ALA A 17 -11.07 12.83 46.37
N PRO A 18 -10.77 13.00 47.68
CA PRO A 18 -11.16 14.20 48.42
C PRO A 18 -10.66 15.49 47.76
N LYS A 19 -11.33 16.61 48.03
CA LYS A 19 -10.90 17.93 47.52
C LYS A 19 -9.46 18.22 47.97
N LEU A 20 -8.65 18.76 47.05
CA LEU A 20 -7.26 19.14 47.33
C LEU A 20 -7.21 20.20 48.45
N THR A 21 -6.41 19.94 49.49
CA THR A 21 -6.16 20.85 50.62
C THR A 21 -4.66 21.14 50.73
N LYS A 22 -4.24 21.97 51.71
CA LYS A 22 -2.81 22.20 51.98
C LYS A 22 -2.06 20.92 52.37
N GLU A 23 -2.75 19.97 53.00
CA GLU A 23 -2.20 18.68 53.44
C GLU A 23 -2.39 17.58 52.39
N PHE A 24 -3.50 17.62 51.63
CA PHE A 24 -3.79 16.67 50.55
C PHE A 24 -3.49 17.27 49.19
N THR A 25 -2.25 17.04 48.71
CA THR A 25 -1.76 17.56 47.43
C THR A 25 -1.79 16.51 46.31
N LEU A 26 -1.66 16.96 45.05
CA LEU A 26 -1.55 16.07 43.89
C LEU A 26 -0.35 15.11 43.99
N LYS A 27 0.75 15.53 44.64
CA LYS A 27 1.92 14.66 44.90
C LYS A 27 1.55 13.53 45.86
N THR A 28 0.88 13.85 46.95
CA THR A 28 0.40 12.87 47.94
C THR A 28 -0.50 11.82 47.30
N LEU A 29 -1.42 12.26 46.42
CA LEU A 29 -2.28 11.36 45.65
C LEU A 29 -1.49 10.45 44.68
N THR A 30 -0.53 11.03 43.95
CA THR A 30 0.34 10.28 43.02
C THR A 30 1.12 9.18 43.74
N GLU A 31 1.67 9.50 44.92
CA GLU A 31 2.42 8.55 45.74
C GLU A 31 1.54 7.43 46.28
N GLN A 32 0.32 7.73 46.73
CA GLN A 32 -0.61 6.70 47.21
C GLN A 32 -1.05 5.75 46.10
N VAL A 33 -1.36 6.27 44.91
CA VAL A 33 -1.71 5.44 43.74
C VAL A 33 -0.53 4.58 43.31
N ALA A 34 0.68 5.14 43.27
CA ALA A 34 1.89 4.39 42.95
C ALA A 34 2.19 3.29 44.00
N LYS A 35 1.98 3.56 45.28
CA LYS A 35 2.13 2.57 46.36
C LYS A 35 1.13 1.43 46.18
N ALA A 36 -0.15 1.74 45.98
CA ALA A 36 -1.20 0.73 45.77
C ALA A 36 -0.91 -0.16 44.55
N ALA A 37 -0.52 0.44 43.44
CA ALA A 37 -0.20 -0.30 42.23
C ALA A 37 1.09 -1.13 42.35
N ASN A 38 2.11 -0.66 43.08
CA ASN A 38 3.32 -1.46 43.37
C ASN A 38 3.02 -2.68 44.27
N ILE A 39 2.11 -2.54 45.25
CA ILE A 39 1.66 -3.68 46.07
C ILE A 39 0.99 -4.73 45.18
N PHE A 40 0.11 -4.29 44.28
CA PHE A 40 -0.57 -5.18 43.34
C PHE A 40 0.41 -5.91 42.41
N ILE A 41 1.36 -5.19 41.81
CA ILE A 41 2.40 -5.75 40.92
C ILE A 41 3.24 -6.82 41.64
N ARG A 42 3.65 -6.55 42.90
CA ARG A 42 4.39 -7.52 43.73
C ARG A 42 3.57 -8.78 44.02
N SER A 43 2.27 -8.63 44.30
CA SER A 43 1.38 -9.76 44.59
C SER A 43 1.25 -10.73 43.40
N LYS A 44 1.33 -10.22 42.16
CA LYS A 44 1.27 -11.00 40.92
C LYS A 44 2.62 -11.55 40.45
N LYS A 45 3.71 -11.32 41.21
CA LYS A 45 5.09 -11.72 40.85
C LYS A 45 5.53 -11.23 39.46
N LEU A 46 5.01 -10.09 39.02
CA LEU A 46 5.42 -9.46 37.77
C LEU A 46 6.67 -8.61 38.06
N ASN A 47 7.78 -8.84 37.34
CA ASN A 47 9.03 -8.06 37.45
C ASN A 47 8.90 -6.63 36.88
N LEU A 48 7.78 -5.95 37.17
CA LEU A 48 7.46 -4.62 36.67
C LEU A 48 7.64 -3.58 37.79
N LYS A 49 8.01 -2.35 37.43
CA LYS A 49 8.12 -1.21 38.34
C LYS A 49 7.45 0.00 37.73
N ILE A 50 6.71 0.75 38.54
CA ILE A 50 6.07 2.00 38.10
C ILE A 50 7.13 3.09 37.95
N ASN A 51 7.11 3.78 36.80
CA ASN A 51 7.99 4.92 36.56
C ASN A 51 7.39 6.19 37.18
N THR A 52 7.89 6.58 38.34
CA THR A 52 7.41 7.76 39.10
C THR A 52 7.61 9.08 38.37
N ALA A 53 8.59 9.18 37.46
CA ALA A 53 8.84 10.39 36.68
C ALA A 53 7.86 10.57 35.51
N LYS A 54 7.21 9.48 35.06
CA LYS A 54 6.23 9.51 33.96
C LYS A 54 4.77 9.55 34.43
N THR A 55 4.51 9.26 35.71
CA THR A 55 3.15 9.31 36.27
C THR A 55 2.70 10.77 36.44
N LYS A 56 1.65 11.16 35.72
CA LYS A 56 1.02 12.48 35.85
C LYS A 56 -0.39 12.32 36.43
N VAL A 57 -0.74 13.18 37.38
CA VAL A 57 -2.11 13.28 37.93
C VAL A 57 -2.67 14.64 37.57
N ILE A 58 -3.80 14.63 36.86
CA ILE A 58 -4.49 15.84 36.41
C ILE A 58 -5.83 15.90 37.16
N PRO A 59 -6.09 16.96 37.95
CA PRO A 59 -7.39 17.11 38.59
C PRO A 59 -8.45 17.38 37.52
N TYR A 60 -9.53 16.62 37.55
CA TYR A 60 -10.68 16.88 36.69
C TYR A 60 -11.33 18.21 37.09
N ARG A 61 -11.25 19.21 36.21
CA ARG A 61 -11.95 20.50 36.33
C ARG A 61 -13.00 20.52 35.24
N GLY A 62 -14.26 20.31 35.62
CA GLY A 62 -15.34 20.07 34.68
C GLY A 62 -15.56 21.25 33.73
N LYS A 63 -15.40 21.00 32.42
CA LYS A 63 -16.35 21.50 31.42
C LYS A 63 -17.26 20.32 31.05
N PRO A 64 -18.58 20.53 30.84
CA PRO A 64 -19.52 19.45 30.50
C PRO A 64 -19.21 18.78 29.16
N LYS A 65 -18.53 19.48 28.24
CA LYS A 65 -17.90 18.93 27.03
C LYS A 65 -16.46 19.43 26.93
N GLY A 66 -15.52 18.51 26.75
CA GLY A 66 -14.10 18.80 26.56
C GLY A 66 -13.71 18.85 25.08
N ILE A 67 -12.48 19.26 24.79
CA ILE A 67 -11.97 19.37 23.43
C ILE A 67 -11.79 17.98 22.79
N SER A 68 -11.65 16.93 23.61
CA SER A 68 -11.73 15.53 23.14
C SER A 68 -13.03 15.25 22.36
N SER A 69 -14.18 15.66 22.88
CA SER A 69 -15.47 15.46 22.22
C SER A 69 -15.58 16.22 20.90
N GLU A 70 -14.98 17.42 20.81
CA GLU A 70 -14.87 18.16 19.56
C GLU A 70 -13.94 17.45 18.57
N THR A 71 -12.80 16.91 19.03
CA THR A 71 -11.91 16.13 18.16
C THR A 71 -12.53 14.84 17.66
N ASP A 72 -13.38 14.19 18.45
CA ASP A 72 -14.12 13.00 18.03
C ASP A 72 -15.18 13.37 16.98
N ASN A 73 -15.94 14.45 17.19
CA ASN A 73 -16.87 14.97 16.17
C ASN A 73 -16.15 15.36 14.86
N LEU A 74 -14.98 16.00 14.96
CA LEU A 74 -14.13 16.33 13.81
C LEU A 74 -13.61 15.07 13.11
N GLN A 75 -13.28 14.03 13.88
CA GLN A 75 -12.82 12.75 13.38
C GLN A 75 -13.93 12.02 12.61
N GLU A 76 -15.15 11.99 13.14
CA GLU A 76 -16.34 11.42 12.51
C GLU A 76 -16.67 12.16 11.21
N ARG A 77 -16.83 13.49 11.26
CA ARG A 77 -17.07 14.33 10.07
C ARG A 77 -16.00 14.15 8.98
N SER A 78 -14.73 14.05 9.38
CA SER A 78 -13.62 13.85 8.43
C SER A 78 -13.60 12.45 7.77
N SER A 79 -14.38 11.51 8.29
CA SER A 79 -14.48 10.14 7.79
C SER A 79 -15.66 9.94 6.84
N GLU A 80 -16.64 10.85 6.89
CA GLU A 80 -17.79 10.88 5.98
C GLU A 80 -17.46 11.56 4.64
N PRO A 81 -18.25 11.30 3.57
CA PRO A 81 -18.18 12.08 2.34
C PRO A 81 -18.57 13.53 2.62
N LEU A 82 -17.69 14.48 2.32
CA LEU A 82 -17.89 15.90 2.59
C LEU A 82 -18.06 16.70 1.29
N GLY A 83 -19.02 17.61 1.29
CA GLY A 83 -19.14 18.66 0.27
C GLY A 83 -18.09 19.77 0.44
N PRO A 84 -17.93 20.67 -0.55
CA PRO A 84 -16.91 21.72 -0.53
C PRO A 84 -17.06 22.70 0.65
N GLU A 85 -18.28 23.16 0.97
CA GLU A 85 -18.51 24.11 2.07
C GLU A 85 -18.22 23.48 3.44
N GLN A 86 -18.65 22.23 3.64
CA GLN A 86 -18.38 21.49 4.87
C GLN A 86 -16.87 21.30 5.09
N LEU A 87 -16.12 21.16 4.01
CA LEU A 87 -14.68 21.00 4.04
C LEU A 87 -13.97 22.30 4.43
N ASP A 88 -14.51 23.47 4.03
CA ASP A 88 -13.98 24.77 4.45
C ASP A 88 -14.21 25.05 5.92
N ASN A 89 -15.39 24.71 6.43
CA ASN A 89 -15.68 24.75 7.85
C ASN A 89 -14.72 23.84 8.62
N LEU A 90 -14.53 22.60 8.16
CA LEU A 90 -13.61 21.65 8.77
C LEU A 90 -12.16 22.17 8.79
N ILE A 91 -11.68 22.76 7.70
CA ILE A 91 -10.34 23.35 7.62
C ILE A 91 -10.19 24.50 8.61
N SER A 92 -11.18 25.39 8.69
CA SER A 92 -11.18 26.54 9.60
C SER A 92 -11.18 26.11 11.07
N GLU A 93 -12.01 25.11 11.42
CA GLU A 93 -12.06 24.51 12.77
C GLU A 93 -10.71 23.89 13.15
N LEU A 94 -10.09 23.14 12.24
CA LEU A 94 -8.78 22.51 12.47
C LEU A 94 -7.64 23.54 12.55
N GLU A 95 -7.69 24.61 11.76
CA GLU A 95 -6.75 25.73 11.83
C GLU A 95 -6.85 26.45 13.17
N THR A 96 -8.08 26.68 13.64
CA THR A 96 -8.36 27.28 14.94
C THR A 96 -7.83 26.40 16.07
N LEU A 97 -8.09 25.10 16.03
CA LEU A 97 -7.59 24.14 17.01
C LEU A 97 -6.05 24.12 17.07
N LEU A 98 -5.39 24.20 15.92
CA LEU A 98 -3.93 24.31 15.85
C LEU A 98 -3.44 25.60 16.54
N VAL A 99 -4.08 26.74 16.27
CA VAL A 99 -3.70 28.04 16.86
C VAL A 99 -3.95 28.06 18.37
N LEU A 100 -5.11 27.61 18.84
CA LEU A 100 -5.44 27.54 20.27
C LEU A 100 -4.43 26.69 21.04
N SER A 101 -4.02 25.55 20.46
CA SER A 101 -3.00 24.69 21.07
C SER A 101 -1.62 25.35 21.17
N THR A 102 -1.38 26.50 20.54
CA THR A 102 -0.07 27.19 20.52
C THR A 102 -0.02 28.45 21.37
N ALA A 103 -1.18 28.96 21.81
CA ALA A 103 -1.31 30.28 22.44
C ALA A 103 -0.91 30.33 23.92
N GLU A 104 -0.76 29.20 24.62
CA GLU A 104 -0.65 29.20 26.10
C GLU A 104 0.78 29.17 26.70
N SER A 105 1.85 29.23 25.90
CA SER A 105 3.22 29.12 26.46
C SER A 105 3.88 30.43 26.92
N THR A 106 3.33 31.62 26.63
CA THR A 106 4.08 32.87 26.85
C THR A 106 3.73 33.70 28.09
N ASP A 107 2.49 33.78 28.58
CA ASP A 107 2.14 34.97 29.40
C ASP A 107 1.74 34.78 30.86
N GLN A 108 1.77 33.57 31.44
CA GLN A 108 1.43 33.42 32.88
C GLN A 108 2.35 32.53 33.71
N ASP A 109 3.23 31.73 33.10
CA ASP A 109 4.21 30.94 33.84
C ASP A 109 5.51 31.72 34.14
N ALA A 110 5.75 32.85 33.47
CA ALA A 110 6.80 33.82 33.83
C ALA A 110 6.58 34.45 35.23
N CYS A 111 5.36 34.39 35.76
CA CYS A 111 5.06 34.80 37.14
C CYS A 111 5.52 33.77 38.21
N LYS A 112 6.20 32.68 37.83
CA LYS A 112 6.80 31.75 38.81
C LYS A 112 8.06 32.30 39.49
N HIS A 113 8.64 33.40 38.99
CA HIS A 113 9.86 33.99 39.58
C HIS A 113 9.63 35.21 40.48
N ASN A 114 8.43 35.77 40.54
CA ASN A 114 8.09 36.84 41.48
C ASN A 114 6.88 36.41 42.33
N HIS A 115 7.13 36.11 43.60
CA HIS A 115 6.15 35.64 44.60
C HIS A 115 5.01 36.65 44.93
N THR A 116 4.86 37.74 44.20
CA THR A 116 3.99 38.88 44.55
C THR A 116 2.80 39.11 43.62
N HIS A 117 2.67 38.38 42.51
CA HIS A 117 1.48 38.52 41.65
C HIS A 117 0.39 37.51 42.03
N LYS A 118 -0.64 37.98 42.75
CA LYS A 118 -1.91 37.25 42.94
C LYS A 118 -2.46 36.88 41.56
N ARG A 119 -2.66 35.58 41.31
CA ARG A 119 -3.32 35.08 40.10
C ARG A 119 -4.64 35.82 39.85
N ASN A 120 -4.84 36.29 38.63
CA ASN A 120 -6.10 36.89 38.21
C ASN A 120 -7.18 35.80 38.17
N LYS A 121 -8.11 35.85 39.13
CA LYS A 121 -9.22 34.88 39.21
C LYS A 121 -10.14 34.93 37.99
N LEU A 122 -10.22 36.06 37.28
CA LEU A 122 -11.00 36.17 36.04
C LEU A 122 -10.37 35.35 34.90
N ALA A 123 -9.04 35.30 34.82
CA ALA A 123 -8.34 34.48 33.83
C ALA A 123 -8.47 32.97 34.12
N ASP A 124 -8.65 32.59 35.39
CA ASP A 124 -8.89 31.19 35.79
C ASP A 124 -10.34 30.73 35.51
N ILE A 125 -11.28 31.62 35.11
CA ILE A 125 -12.66 31.23 34.73
C ILE A 125 -12.67 30.43 33.43
N GLU A 126 -11.92 30.89 32.43
CA GLU A 126 -11.92 30.27 31.09
C GLU A 126 -10.78 29.27 30.88
N ARG A 127 -9.70 29.41 31.67
CA ARG A 127 -8.41 28.69 31.52
C ARG A 127 -8.58 27.30 30.93
N SER A 128 -8.26 27.19 29.64
CA SER A 128 -8.39 25.99 28.83
C SER A 128 -7.31 24.99 29.16
N THR A 129 -7.41 24.31 30.31
CA THR A 129 -6.72 23.02 30.43
C THR A 129 -7.37 22.05 29.47
N PHE A 130 -6.74 21.85 28.30
CA PHE A 130 -7.10 20.81 27.35
C PHE A 130 -7.15 19.47 28.10
N ASP A 131 -8.24 18.73 27.92
CA ASP A 131 -8.43 17.36 28.40
C ASP A 131 -7.59 16.33 27.59
N VAL A 132 -7.05 16.78 26.46
CA VAL A 132 -6.08 16.06 25.62
C VAL A 132 -4.74 16.78 25.66
N ARG A 133 -3.63 16.05 25.57
CA ARG A 133 -2.30 16.69 25.47
C ARG A 133 -2.20 17.55 24.20
N GLU A 134 -1.64 18.75 24.33
CA GLU A 134 -1.44 19.68 23.21
C GLU A 134 -0.64 19.08 22.04
N ASP A 135 0.40 18.29 22.32
CA ASP A 135 1.19 17.61 21.29
C ASP A 135 0.35 16.65 20.44
N THR A 136 -0.63 16.01 21.08
CA THR A 136 -1.59 15.11 20.45
C THR A 136 -2.58 15.88 19.59
N LEU A 137 -3.09 17.03 20.08
CA LEU A 137 -3.96 17.93 19.32
C LEU A 137 -3.26 18.51 18.08
N ARG A 138 -2.01 18.97 18.23
CA ARG A 138 -1.21 19.49 17.11
C ARG A 138 -0.99 18.43 16.02
N ARG A 139 -0.68 17.19 16.40
CA ARG A 139 -0.51 16.06 15.46
C ARG A 139 -1.82 15.70 14.77
N PHE A 140 -2.93 15.69 15.51
CA PHE A 140 -4.26 15.46 14.98
C PHE A 140 -4.63 16.52 13.93
N ALA A 141 -4.55 17.80 14.30
CA ALA A 141 -4.83 18.93 13.42
C ALA A 141 -3.98 18.87 12.14
N ALA A 142 -2.67 18.68 12.25
CA ALA A 142 -1.78 18.63 11.09
C ALA A 142 -2.13 17.50 10.12
N ASN A 143 -2.44 16.30 10.61
CA ASN A 143 -2.83 15.17 9.77
C ASN A 143 -4.18 15.42 9.07
N LYS A 144 -5.16 15.95 9.82
CA LYS A 144 -6.50 16.21 9.30
C LYS A 144 -6.52 17.37 8.32
N LEU A 145 -5.80 18.46 8.58
CA LEU A 145 -5.61 19.55 7.63
C LEU A 145 -5.02 19.04 6.32
N ALA A 146 -3.93 18.26 6.37
CA ALA A 146 -3.33 17.73 5.15
C ALA A 146 -4.29 16.84 4.34
N LYS A 147 -5.12 16.03 5.01
CA LYS A 147 -6.16 15.22 4.36
C LYS A 147 -7.26 16.10 3.75
N ALA A 148 -7.76 17.08 4.50
CA ALA A 148 -8.82 17.98 4.08
C ALA A 148 -8.42 18.85 2.89
N LEU A 149 -7.21 19.44 2.94
CA LEU A 149 -6.64 20.21 1.83
C LEU A 149 -6.52 19.34 0.55
N LYS A 150 -6.07 18.09 0.68
CA LYS A 150 -5.98 17.15 -0.44
C LYS A 150 -7.36 16.84 -1.03
N LEU A 151 -8.38 16.64 -0.20
CA LEU A 151 -9.74 16.40 -0.68
C LEU A 151 -10.30 17.64 -1.39
N LYS A 152 -10.12 18.83 -0.83
CA LYS A 152 -10.62 20.10 -1.39
C LYS A 152 -10.04 20.35 -2.78
N ARG A 153 -8.83 19.85 -3.03
CA ARG A 153 -8.21 19.93 -4.35
C ARG A 153 -9.04 19.30 -5.47
N HIS A 154 -9.79 18.24 -5.21
CA HIS A 154 -10.64 17.58 -6.21
C HIS A 154 -11.86 18.43 -6.59
N PHE A 155 -12.22 19.44 -5.78
CA PHE A 155 -13.31 20.37 -6.04
C PHE A 155 -12.85 21.70 -6.64
N THR A 156 -11.54 21.91 -6.83
CA THR A 156 -11.00 23.19 -7.31
C THR A 156 -10.30 23.02 -8.66
N SER A 157 -10.84 23.63 -9.70
CA SER A 157 -10.14 23.77 -10.98
C SER A 157 -8.98 24.76 -10.86
N ARG A 158 -7.92 24.58 -11.66
CA ARG A 158 -6.88 25.59 -11.84
C ARG A 158 -7.08 26.29 -13.17
N GLU A 159 -6.90 27.60 -13.15
CA GLU A 159 -6.67 28.33 -14.38
C GLU A 159 -5.30 27.94 -14.94
N VAL A 160 -5.19 27.94 -16.27
CA VAL A 160 -3.95 27.67 -16.99
C VAL A 160 -3.59 28.89 -17.80
N ASN A 161 -2.30 29.19 -17.92
CA ASN A 161 -1.83 30.25 -18.79
C ASN A 161 -1.90 29.82 -20.27
N GLU A 162 -1.54 30.72 -21.19
CA GLU A 162 -1.53 30.46 -22.64
C GLU A 162 -0.65 29.27 -23.05
N GLN A 163 0.31 28.86 -22.20
CA GLN A 163 1.20 27.71 -22.41
C GLN A 163 0.68 26.41 -21.79
N GLY A 164 -0.51 26.43 -21.18
CA GLY A 164 -1.10 25.27 -20.49
C GLY A 164 -0.53 25.00 -19.10
N ASN A 165 0.32 25.89 -18.56
CA ASN A 165 0.87 25.75 -17.21
C ASN A 165 -0.12 26.29 -16.17
N PRO A 166 -0.27 25.60 -15.01
CA PRO A 166 -1.20 26.02 -13.97
C PRO A 166 -0.80 27.36 -13.36
N ILE A 167 -1.78 28.26 -13.17
CA ILE A 167 -1.62 29.52 -12.45
C ILE A 167 -2.00 29.31 -10.97
N ALA A 168 -1.24 29.91 -10.06
CA ALA A 168 -1.52 29.85 -8.63
C ALA A 168 -2.77 30.67 -8.28
N GLY A 169 -3.80 29.99 -7.78
CA GLY A 169 -5.00 30.63 -7.25
C GLY A 169 -4.92 30.88 -5.74
N GLU A 170 -5.95 31.53 -5.19
CA GLU A 170 -6.06 31.80 -3.74
C GLU A 170 -5.90 30.53 -2.88
N TRP A 171 -6.46 29.42 -3.36
CA TRP A 171 -6.36 28.12 -2.70
C TRP A 171 -4.92 27.63 -2.57
N ASP A 172 -4.10 27.84 -3.60
CA ASP A 172 -2.71 27.40 -3.60
C ASP A 172 -1.87 28.23 -2.60
N TYR A 173 -2.17 29.53 -2.45
CA TYR A 173 -1.57 30.39 -1.42
C TYR A 173 -2.06 30.05 -0.01
N PHE A 174 -3.32 29.66 0.14
CA PHE A 174 -3.85 29.18 1.40
C PHE A 174 -3.12 27.92 1.88
N GLN A 175 -2.89 26.95 0.97
CA GLN A 175 -2.13 25.74 1.27
C GLN A 175 -0.67 26.06 1.69
N GLU A 176 -0.02 27.02 1.02
CA GLU A 176 1.31 27.51 1.42
C GLU A 176 1.30 28.15 2.82
N ARG A 177 0.28 28.95 3.16
CA ARG A 177 0.14 29.58 4.49
C ARG A 177 0.07 28.54 5.60
N ILE A 178 -0.72 27.48 5.40
CA ILE A 178 -0.81 26.38 6.36
C ILE A 178 0.52 25.64 6.47
N ALA A 179 1.21 25.39 5.34
CA ALA A 179 2.53 24.75 5.34
C ALA A 179 3.54 25.51 6.20
N ARG A 180 3.64 26.83 6.00
CA ARG A 180 4.53 27.72 6.78
C ARG A 180 4.17 27.70 8.27
N ARG A 181 2.89 27.70 8.60
CA ARG A 181 2.44 27.64 9.99
C ARG A 181 2.82 26.34 10.67
N LEU A 182 2.66 25.19 10.01
CA LEU A 182 3.07 23.90 10.58
C LEU A 182 4.58 23.86 10.89
N ILE A 183 5.41 24.40 9.99
CA ILE A 183 6.86 24.49 10.20
C ILE A 183 7.19 25.43 11.37
N ALA A 184 6.49 26.57 11.48
CA ALA A 184 6.67 27.50 12.59
C ALA A 184 6.23 26.93 13.95
N VAL A 185 5.21 26.07 13.98
CA VAL A 185 4.83 25.35 15.21
C VAL A 185 5.88 24.30 15.56
N TRP A 186 6.39 23.57 14.57
CA TRP A 186 7.47 22.60 14.78
C TRP A 186 8.77 23.26 15.27
N SER A 187 9.12 24.47 14.81
CA SER A 187 10.35 25.14 15.25
C SER A 187 10.36 25.47 16.74
N LYS A 188 9.18 25.58 17.38
CA LYS A 188 9.02 25.75 18.83
C LYS A 188 9.10 24.44 19.60
N ASP A 189 8.75 23.31 18.97
CA ASP A 189 8.76 21.97 19.57
C ASP A 189 9.25 20.90 18.56
N PRO A 190 10.58 20.68 18.48
CA PRO A 190 11.18 19.74 17.53
C PRO A 190 10.74 18.28 17.71
N ALA A 191 10.13 17.90 18.84
CA ALA A 191 9.57 16.56 19.05
C ALA A 191 8.37 16.28 18.13
N LEU A 192 7.81 17.31 17.50
CA LEU A 192 6.69 17.24 16.57
C LEU A 192 7.14 17.13 15.09
N VAL A 193 8.13 16.28 14.78
CA VAL A 193 8.67 16.09 13.42
C VAL A 193 7.59 15.81 12.36
N LEU A 194 6.45 15.24 12.76
CA LEU A 194 5.28 15.09 11.90
C LEU A 194 4.82 16.41 11.25
N LEU A 195 4.82 17.52 12.00
CA LEU A 195 4.39 18.84 11.51
C LEU A 195 5.37 19.37 10.46
N LEU A 196 6.68 19.20 10.68
CA LEU A 196 7.69 19.51 9.67
C LEU A 196 7.43 18.74 8.37
N LYS A 197 7.27 17.41 8.47
CA LYS A 197 6.98 16.56 7.31
C LYS A 197 5.73 17.00 6.55
N LYS A 198 4.66 17.33 7.28
CA LYS A 198 3.39 17.78 6.69
C LYS A 198 3.50 19.18 6.08
N GLY A 199 4.26 20.08 6.70
CA GLY A 199 4.56 21.39 6.11
C GLY A 199 5.27 21.28 4.76
N LEU A 200 6.37 20.53 4.69
CA LEU A 200 7.12 20.31 3.45
C LEU A 200 6.30 19.54 2.39
N GLU A 201 5.41 18.64 2.80
CA GLU A 201 4.49 17.92 1.90
C GLU A 201 3.42 18.82 1.28
N LEU A 202 2.92 19.81 2.02
CA LEU A 202 1.91 20.75 1.57
C LEU A 202 2.49 21.77 0.60
N PHE A 203 3.72 22.23 0.83
CA PHE A 203 4.40 23.20 -0.03
C PHE A 203 5.88 22.81 -0.24
N PRO A 204 6.17 21.85 -1.14
CA PRO A 204 7.54 21.44 -1.45
C PRO A 204 8.23 22.50 -2.31
N SER A 205 8.93 23.43 -1.67
CA SER A 205 9.67 24.52 -2.33
C SER A 205 10.93 24.89 -1.52
N PRO A 206 12.02 25.35 -2.17
CA PRO A 206 13.21 25.87 -1.49
C PRO A 206 12.87 26.94 -0.45
N LYS A 207 11.87 27.80 -0.73
CA LYS A 207 11.41 28.89 0.14
C LYS A 207 11.11 28.49 1.59
N VAL A 208 10.71 27.23 1.81
CA VAL A 208 10.44 26.69 3.15
C VAL A 208 11.47 25.67 3.59
N LEU A 209 12.19 25.04 2.65
CA LEU A 209 13.20 24.03 2.95
C LEU A 209 14.53 24.66 3.39
N GLU A 210 15.03 25.66 2.67
CA GLU A 210 16.34 26.27 2.95
C GLU A 210 16.41 26.84 4.38
N PRO A 211 15.40 27.59 4.89
CA PRO A 211 15.43 28.05 6.28
C PRO A 211 15.49 26.92 7.30
N VAL A 212 14.88 25.76 6.99
CA VAL A 212 14.95 24.57 7.86
C VAL A 212 16.36 23.98 7.85
N LEU A 213 16.99 23.88 6.68
CA LEU A 213 18.35 23.36 6.55
C LEU A 213 19.38 24.29 7.20
N GLU A 214 19.26 25.61 7.02
CA GLU A 214 20.08 26.62 7.70
C GLU A 214 20.01 26.48 9.22
N GLN A 215 18.80 26.27 9.76
CA GLN A 215 18.62 26.05 11.19
C GLN A 215 19.27 24.74 11.66
N PHE A 216 19.19 23.66 10.86
CA PHE A 216 19.89 22.41 11.17
C PHE A 216 21.40 22.60 11.25
N GLU A 217 22.00 23.35 10.32
CA GLU A 217 23.43 23.63 10.35
C GLU A 217 23.82 24.54 11.51
N THR A 218 23.02 25.56 11.81
CA THR A 218 23.22 26.44 12.97
C THR A 218 23.25 25.66 14.29
N VAL A 219 22.37 24.66 14.44
CA VAL A 219 22.35 23.81 15.65
C VAL A 219 23.56 22.88 15.70
N LYS A 220 23.99 22.31 14.57
CA LYS A 220 25.20 21.47 14.51
C LYS A 220 26.47 22.22 14.93
N GLN A 221 26.56 23.51 14.62
CA GLN A 221 27.70 24.35 15.02
C GLN A 221 27.80 24.55 16.54
N ARG A 222 26.71 24.37 17.31
CA ARG A 222 26.70 24.56 18.77
C ARG A 222 27.40 23.46 19.58
N GLN A 223 27.87 22.40 18.92
CA GLN A 223 28.57 21.25 19.53
C GLN A 223 27.80 20.51 20.64
N ASP A 224 26.49 20.71 20.79
CA ASP A 224 25.65 19.89 21.68
C ASP A 224 25.29 18.56 20.99
N LYS A 225 25.90 17.47 21.48
CA LYS A 225 25.68 16.11 20.95
C LYS A 225 24.20 15.71 20.89
N LYS A 226 23.39 16.12 21.87
CA LYS A 226 21.96 15.77 21.93
C LYS A 226 21.18 16.52 20.87
N GLN A 227 21.41 17.83 20.76
CA GLN A 227 20.72 18.64 19.75
C GLN A 227 21.13 18.24 18.33
N THR A 228 22.42 17.98 18.11
CA THR A 228 22.92 17.45 16.83
C THR A 228 22.27 16.13 16.47
N ALA A 229 22.11 15.20 17.41
CA ALA A 229 21.41 13.93 17.16
C ALA A 229 19.93 14.14 16.77
N ILE A 230 19.23 15.07 17.45
CA ILE A 230 17.83 15.41 17.11
C ILE A 230 17.74 16.01 15.71
N MET A 231 18.65 16.92 15.33
CA MET A 231 18.65 17.52 13.99
C MET A 231 19.00 16.50 12.91
N ASN A 232 19.94 15.59 13.18
CA ASN A 232 20.26 14.48 12.27
C ASN A 232 19.03 13.57 12.07
N TYR A 233 18.29 13.26 13.13
CA TYR A 233 17.04 12.51 13.02
C TYR A 233 15.98 13.27 12.21
N CYS A 234 15.81 14.58 12.44
CA CYS A 234 14.84 15.39 11.70
C CYS A 234 15.19 15.42 10.20
N LEU A 235 16.45 15.63 9.85
CA LEU A 235 16.93 15.63 8.46
C LEU A 235 16.75 14.25 7.81
N ALA A 236 17.03 13.17 8.52
CA ALA A 236 16.78 11.81 8.05
C ALA A 236 15.29 11.57 7.74
N GLU A 237 14.38 12.06 8.59
CA GLU A 237 12.94 12.00 8.34
C GLU A 237 12.51 12.89 7.16
N VAL A 238 13.15 14.05 6.94
CA VAL A 238 12.90 14.89 5.75
C VAL A 238 13.28 14.15 4.47
N PHE A 239 14.46 13.50 4.42
CA PHE A 239 14.87 12.68 3.27
C PHE A 239 13.89 11.54 3.03
N ARG A 240 13.55 10.77 4.08
CA ARG A 240 12.62 9.65 3.99
C ARG A 240 11.23 10.09 3.50
N HIS A 241 10.69 11.17 4.06
CA HIS A 241 9.36 11.67 3.71
C HIS A 241 9.31 12.22 2.28
N SER A 242 10.38 12.91 1.86
CA SER A 242 10.50 13.44 0.50
C SER A 242 10.53 12.32 -0.54
N ALA A 243 11.32 11.27 -0.29
CA ALA A 243 11.42 10.10 -1.17
C ALA A 243 10.14 9.25 -1.20
N THR A 244 9.49 9.04 -0.06
CA THR A 244 8.35 8.10 0.05
C THR A 244 6.99 8.73 -0.21
N THR A 245 6.81 10.02 0.06
CA THR A 245 5.51 10.70 0.01
C THR A 245 5.50 11.82 -1.02
N ILE A 246 6.42 12.78 -0.94
CA ILE A 246 6.41 13.98 -1.80
C ILE A 246 6.66 13.62 -3.26
N HIS A 247 7.68 12.81 -3.55
CA HIS A 247 8.05 12.44 -4.92
C HIS A 247 6.94 11.68 -5.67
N LYS A 248 6.06 10.99 -4.94
CA LYS A 248 4.95 10.20 -5.49
C LYS A 248 3.63 10.96 -5.63
N LYS A 249 3.59 12.17 -5.06
CA LYS A 249 2.37 12.94 -4.94
C LYS A 249 1.94 13.38 -6.34
N ASP A 250 0.63 13.36 -6.58
CA ASP A 250 0.10 13.84 -7.85
C ASP A 250 0.50 15.31 -8.05
N PRO A 251 1.11 15.70 -9.18
CA PRO A 251 1.45 17.10 -9.45
C PRO A 251 0.24 18.04 -9.30
N GLN A 252 -0.97 17.56 -9.60
CA GLN A 252 -2.18 18.36 -9.42
C GLN A 252 -2.46 18.68 -7.95
N ALA A 253 -1.99 17.86 -7.00
CA ALA A 253 -2.17 18.07 -5.56
C ALA A 253 -1.13 18.99 -4.92
N ILE A 254 -0.14 19.45 -5.68
CA ILE A 254 0.91 20.36 -5.23
C ILE A 254 0.56 21.79 -5.71
N PRO A 255 0.70 22.83 -4.86
CA PRO A 255 0.40 24.22 -5.25
C PRO A 255 1.16 24.64 -6.50
N ALA A 256 0.52 25.39 -7.41
CA ALA A 256 1.12 25.71 -8.71
C ALA A 256 2.44 26.51 -8.60
N GLN A 257 2.57 27.36 -7.58
CA GLN A 257 3.77 28.15 -7.32
C GLN A 257 4.88 27.40 -6.55
N ALA A 258 4.67 26.13 -6.20
CA ALA A 258 5.68 25.34 -5.51
C ALA A 258 6.74 24.81 -6.51
N ASP A 259 7.99 25.23 -6.32
CA ASP A 259 9.12 24.73 -7.11
C ASP A 259 9.61 23.37 -6.58
N VAL A 260 8.95 22.30 -7.02
CA VAL A 260 9.23 20.93 -6.60
C VAL A 260 10.61 20.46 -7.09
N ASN A 261 11.02 20.87 -8.29
CA ASN A 261 12.27 20.42 -8.88
C ASN A 261 13.45 20.98 -8.08
N ASN A 262 13.47 22.29 -7.83
CA ASN A 262 14.53 22.91 -7.06
C ASN A 262 14.49 22.47 -5.57
N TYR A 263 13.30 22.20 -5.02
CA TYR A 263 13.19 21.57 -3.68
C TYR A 263 13.98 20.25 -3.60
N PHE A 264 13.86 19.41 -4.63
CA PHE A 264 14.61 18.16 -4.69
C PHE A 264 16.09 18.38 -4.99
N GLU A 265 16.47 19.33 -5.86
CA GLU A 265 17.88 19.67 -6.11
C GLU A 265 18.62 20.09 -4.83
N VAL A 266 18.02 20.98 -4.03
CA VAL A 266 18.59 21.41 -2.73
C VAL A 266 18.76 20.21 -1.78
N LEU A 267 17.76 19.34 -1.67
CA LEU A 267 17.85 18.13 -0.82
C LEU A 267 18.89 17.13 -1.33
N GLN A 268 18.96 16.93 -2.65
CA GLN A 268 19.90 16.00 -3.28
C GLN A 268 21.34 16.48 -3.09
N ASN A 269 21.62 17.77 -3.31
CA ASN A 269 22.91 18.38 -3.01
C ASN A 269 23.30 18.18 -1.55
N LYS A 270 22.35 18.39 -0.62
CA LYS A 270 22.59 18.14 0.80
C LYS A 270 22.88 16.66 1.09
N ALA A 271 22.15 15.75 0.46
CA ALA A 271 22.35 14.31 0.61
C ALA A 271 23.72 13.87 0.09
N VAL A 272 24.16 14.33 -1.08
CA VAL A 272 25.50 14.06 -1.63
C VAL A 272 26.58 14.52 -0.66
N SER A 273 26.48 15.76 -0.15
CA SER A 273 27.47 16.27 0.82
C SER A 273 27.61 15.39 2.06
N LEU A 274 26.52 14.80 2.56
CA LEU A 274 26.54 13.94 3.75
C LEU A 274 27.16 12.57 3.49
N VAL A 275 26.92 11.99 2.31
CA VAL A 275 27.41 10.64 1.98
C VAL A 275 28.89 10.67 1.60
N THR A 276 29.38 11.75 1.00
CA THR A 276 30.82 11.89 0.69
C THR A 276 31.66 12.15 1.96
N THR A 277 31.09 12.80 2.98
CA THR A 277 31.80 13.10 4.24
C THR A 277 31.80 11.93 5.24
N SER A 278 30.90 10.95 5.13
CA SER A 278 30.94 9.77 6.00
C SER A 278 32.14 8.89 5.63
N GLU A 279 33.13 8.81 6.51
CA GLU A 279 34.30 7.94 6.33
C GLU A 279 33.87 6.52 5.95
N GLN A 280 34.43 5.99 4.87
CA GLN A 280 34.08 4.69 4.28
C GLN A 280 34.44 3.48 5.16
N ASN A 281 34.87 3.69 6.41
CA ASN A 281 35.56 2.70 7.24
C ASN A 281 35.03 2.50 8.66
N THR A 282 33.89 3.08 9.03
CA THR A 282 33.21 2.67 10.28
C THR A 282 32.14 1.63 9.94
N ASP A 283 32.30 0.39 10.39
CA ASP A 283 31.24 -0.65 10.36
C ASP A 283 29.97 -0.26 11.16
N GLU A 284 29.91 0.96 11.70
CA GLU A 284 28.78 1.51 12.45
C GLU A 284 27.69 2.06 11.52
N TRP A 285 26.47 1.56 11.74
CA TRP A 285 25.28 1.98 11.00
C TRP A 285 24.92 3.45 11.25
N ASN A 286 24.99 4.28 10.21
CA ASN A 286 24.59 5.69 10.26
C ASN A 286 23.23 5.92 9.62
N PHE A 287 22.19 6.08 10.46
CA PHE A 287 20.81 6.28 10.01
C PHE A 287 20.63 7.48 9.06
N LEU A 288 21.32 8.61 9.29
CA LEU A 288 21.18 9.80 8.44
C LEU A 288 21.76 9.56 7.04
N ALA A 289 22.95 8.94 6.97
CA ALA A 289 23.58 8.60 5.70
C ALA A 289 22.72 7.61 4.91
N GLU A 290 22.13 6.61 5.57
CA GLU A 290 21.22 5.65 4.93
C GLU A 290 19.95 6.33 4.35
N GLN A 291 19.35 7.29 5.06
CA GLN A 291 18.20 8.03 4.52
C GLN A 291 18.60 8.96 3.36
N ALA A 292 19.80 9.56 3.41
CA ALA A 292 20.35 10.35 2.30
C ALA A 292 20.57 9.48 1.04
N ARG A 293 21.22 8.32 1.21
CA ARG A 293 21.42 7.31 0.15
C ARG A 293 20.09 6.86 -0.44
N PHE A 294 19.10 6.60 0.41
CA PHE A 294 17.77 6.21 -0.03
C PHE A 294 17.09 7.30 -0.88
N LEU A 295 17.19 8.58 -0.50
CA LEU A 295 16.68 9.68 -1.33
C LEU A 295 17.34 9.70 -2.71
N LEU A 296 18.67 9.64 -2.75
CA LEU A 296 19.46 9.64 -3.99
C LEU A 296 19.08 8.45 -4.89
N LEU A 297 18.91 7.26 -4.29
CA LEU A 297 18.45 6.06 -4.99
C LEU A 297 17.07 6.25 -5.60
N VAL A 298 16.11 6.81 -4.86
CA VAL A 298 14.74 7.02 -5.36
C VAL A 298 14.70 8.08 -6.46
N ARG A 299 15.55 9.10 -6.39
CA ARG A 299 15.67 10.16 -7.40
C ARG A 299 16.57 9.78 -8.58
N MET A 300 17.21 8.62 -8.52
CA MET A 300 18.20 8.16 -9.51
C MET A 300 19.34 9.17 -9.71
N ASP A 301 19.73 9.84 -8.63
CA ASP A 301 20.77 10.85 -8.61
C ASP A 301 22.06 10.32 -8.01
N THR A 302 23.16 10.56 -8.71
CA THR A 302 24.36 9.77 -8.60
C THR A 302 25.58 10.66 -8.62
N ALA A 303 26.45 10.56 -7.62
CA ALA A 303 27.72 11.29 -7.55
C ALA A 303 28.84 10.66 -8.40
N LEU A 304 28.48 10.13 -9.60
CA LEU A 304 29.14 9.12 -10.47
C LEU A 304 30.68 9.08 -10.63
N GLU A 305 31.45 10.00 -10.08
CA GLU A 305 32.91 9.96 -10.09
C GLU A 305 33.49 9.21 -8.86
N SER A 306 32.73 9.10 -7.75
CA SER A 306 33.19 8.43 -6.53
C SER A 306 32.19 7.35 -6.06
N PRO A 307 32.66 6.18 -5.58
CA PRO A 307 31.78 5.15 -5.02
C PRO A 307 31.06 5.69 -3.77
N VAL A 308 29.74 5.50 -3.71
CA VAL A 308 28.87 6.10 -2.68
C VAL A 308 28.85 5.21 -1.43
N GLY A 309 30.00 4.65 -1.03
CA GLY A 309 30.19 3.84 0.18
C GLY A 309 29.35 2.55 0.33
N ASP A 310 28.29 2.34 -0.46
CA ASP A 310 27.47 1.13 -0.51
C ASP A 310 27.53 0.49 -1.91
N ILE A 311 28.06 -0.73 -1.94
CA ILE A 311 28.31 -1.50 -3.16
C ILE A 311 27.01 -1.82 -3.92
N LYS A 312 25.90 -2.06 -3.20
CA LYS A 312 24.61 -2.42 -3.82
C LYS A 312 23.97 -1.20 -4.48
N GLN A 313 24.04 -0.05 -3.81
CA GLN A 313 23.60 1.21 -4.38
C GLN A 313 24.37 1.56 -5.66
N ASP A 314 25.70 1.45 -5.63
CA ASP A 314 26.55 1.70 -6.80
C ASP A 314 26.19 0.75 -7.97
N LEU A 315 25.91 -0.52 -7.67
CA LEU A 315 25.45 -1.48 -8.67
C LEU A 315 24.10 -1.07 -9.28
N ILE A 316 23.14 -0.65 -8.47
CA ILE A 316 21.83 -0.18 -8.96
C ILE A 316 22.00 1.03 -9.89
N PHE A 317 22.88 1.98 -9.55
CA PHE A 317 23.16 3.13 -10.41
C PHE A 317 23.85 2.75 -11.72
N LYS A 318 24.83 1.85 -11.69
CA LYS A 318 25.48 1.33 -12.91
C LYS A 318 24.49 0.62 -13.82
N LEU A 319 23.60 -0.18 -13.23
CA LEU A 319 22.51 -0.84 -13.95
C LEU A 319 21.57 0.19 -14.60
N ALA A 320 21.13 1.18 -13.82
CA ALA A 320 20.22 2.21 -14.30
C ALA A 320 20.77 3.12 -15.40
N LYS A 321 22.08 3.40 -15.39
CA LYS A 321 22.74 4.18 -16.45
C LYS A 321 23.15 3.31 -17.64
N GLY A 322 23.02 1.99 -17.56
CA GLY A 322 23.29 1.08 -18.67
C GLY A 322 24.77 0.82 -18.93
N PHE A 323 25.59 0.73 -17.88
CA PHE A 323 27.01 0.39 -17.97
C PHE A 323 27.19 -1.00 -18.60
N ARG A 324 28.08 -1.10 -19.61
CA ARG A 324 28.39 -2.38 -20.27
C ARG A 324 29.37 -3.22 -19.44
N ASN A 325 30.38 -2.57 -18.86
CA ASN A 325 31.39 -3.23 -18.04
C ASN A 325 31.18 -2.88 -16.57
N ILE A 326 30.66 -3.85 -15.82
CA ILE A 326 30.45 -3.74 -14.37
C ILE A 326 31.40 -4.71 -13.68
N THR A 327 32.43 -4.17 -13.04
CA THR A 327 33.30 -4.94 -12.14
C THR A 327 32.52 -5.23 -10.86
N LEU A 328 32.25 -6.50 -10.59
CA LEU A 328 31.55 -6.96 -9.39
C LEU A 328 32.55 -7.17 -8.25
N PRO A 329 32.35 -6.55 -7.07
CA PRO A 329 33.16 -6.85 -5.89
C PRO A 329 32.94 -8.27 -5.38
N GLU A 330 33.99 -8.93 -4.89
CA GLU A 330 33.95 -10.32 -4.40
C GLU A 330 32.92 -10.57 -3.28
N LYS A 331 32.56 -9.52 -2.53
CA LYS A 331 31.59 -9.58 -1.42
C LYS A 331 30.13 -9.79 -1.88
N LEU A 332 29.80 -9.55 -3.15
CA LEU A 332 28.42 -9.65 -3.64
C LEU A 332 28.04 -11.08 -4.00
N LYS A 333 26.96 -11.59 -3.39
CA LYS A 333 26.38 -12.89 -3.76
C LYS A 333 25.46 -12.74 -4.97
N GLN A 334 25.24 -13.82 -5.72
CA GLN A 334 24.29 -13.87 -6.84
C GLN A 334 22.87 -13.39 -6.46
N LYS A 335 22.43 -13.68 -5.23
CA LYS A 335 21.14 -13.20 -4.69
C LYS A 335 21.10 -11.67 -4.55
N ASP A 336 22.20 -11.04 -4.14
CA ASP A 336 22.30 -9.59 -4.02
C ASP A 336 22.25 -8.92 -5.41
N ILE A 337 22.91 -9.51 -6.41
CA ILE A 337 22.88 -9.03 -7.80
C ILE A 337 21.45 -9.08 -8.35
N SER A 338 20.78 -10.22 -8.17
CA SER A 338 19.38 -10.41 -8.58
C SER A 338 18.46 -9.37 -7.94
N LEU A 339 18.66 -9.10 -6.63
CA LEU A 339 17.91 -8.09 -5.90
C LEU A 339 18.16 -6.68 -6.44
N CYS A 340 19.42 -6.33 -6.76
CA CYS A 340 19.76 -5.03 -7.34
C CYS A 340 19.09 -4.81 -8.71
N ILE A 341 19.05 -5.83 -9.57
CA ILE A 341 18.36 -5.77 -10.86
C ILE A 341 16.86 -5.55 -10.68
N LEU A 342 16.23 -6.29 -9.75
CA LEU A 342 14.80 -6.14 -9.44
C LEU A 342 14.47 -4.75 -8.87
N LEU A 343 15.32 -4.23 -7.99
CA LEU A 343 15.20 -2.88 -7.42
C LEU A 343 15.35 -1.80 -8.49
N ALA A 344 16.37 -1.92 -9.35
CA ALA A 344 16.59 -0.99 -10.45
C ALA A 344 15.38 -0.95 -11.40
N ASN A 345 14.83 -2.12 -11.76
CA ASN A 345 13.64 -2.21 -12.62
C ASN A 345 12.42 -1.52 -12.00
N GLN A 346 12.34 -1.48 -10.67
CA GLN A 346 11.23 -0.85 -9.98
C GLN A 346 11.35 0.68 -9.91
N LEU A 347 12.57 1.20 -9.88
CA LEU A 347 12.83 2.64 -9.74
C LEU A 347 12.80 3.38 -11.09
N LEU A 348 13.06 2.67 -12.18
CA LEU A 348 13.18 3.25 -13.52
C LEU A 348 11.84 3.27 -14.26
N GLU A 349 11.56 4.40 -14.90
CA GLU A 349 10.47 4.51 -15.88
C GLU A 349 10.86 3.89 -17.23
N ASN A 350 12.11 4.13 -17.67
CA ASN A 350 12.69 3.53 -18.87
C ASN A 350 13.64 2.39 -18.49
N ASN A 351 13.28 1.16 -18.86
CA ASN A 351 14.05 -0.04 -18.56
C ASN A 351 15.16 -0.34 -19.56
N GLN A 352 15.26 0.35 -20.72
CA GLN A 352 16.23 0.00 -21.76
C GLN A 352 17.70 0.01 -21.29
N PRO A 353 18.18 1.04 -20.55
CA PRO A 353 19.54 1.02 -20.01
C PRO A 353 19.76 -0.16 -19.05
N LEU A 354 18.79 -0.43 -18.19
CA LEU A 354 18.82 -1.54 -17.25
C LEU A 354 18.93 -2.89 -17.96
N LEU A 355 18.07 -3.14 -18.95
CA LEU A 355 18.08 -4.41 -19.68
C LEU A 355 19.46 -4.66 -20.30
N ARG A 356 20.06 -3.64 -20.92
CA ARG A 356 21.42 -3.73 -21.47
C ARG A 356 22.46 -4.13 -20.40
N ALA A 357 22.51 -3.41 -19.28
CA ALA A 357 23.49 -3.70 -18.22
C ALA A 357 23.24 -5.05 -17.54
N ALA A 358 21.97 -5.45 -17.38
CA ALA A 358 21.62 -6.72 -16.78
C ALA A 358 22.03 -7.91 -17.68
N LEU A 359 21.91 -7.79 -19.01
CA LEU A 359 22.36 -8.83 -19.95
C LEU A 359 23.85 -9.14 -19.82
N GLU A 360 24.68 -8.13 -19.65
CA GLU A 360 26.14 -8.28 -19.43
C GLU A 360 26.47 -9.04 -18.13
N LEU A 361 25.65 -8.86 -17.09
CA LEU A 361 25.81 -9.58 -15.82
C LEU A 361 25.30 -11.02 -15.93
N ILE A 362 24.16 -11.24 -16.59
CA ILE A 362 23.56 -12.57 -16.76
C ILE A 362 24.46 -13.47 -17.62
N ALA A 363 25.15 -12.92 -18.63
CA ALA A 363 26.12 -13.67 -19.42
C ALA A 363 27.26 -14.26 -18.55
N LYS A 364 27.55 -13.68 -17.39
CA LYS A 364 28.63 -14.08 -16.47
C LYS A 364 28.14 -14.81 -15.21
N GLN A 365 26.83 -14.78 -14.92
CA GLN A 365 26.26 -15.23 -13.65
C GLN A 365 24.93 -15.94 -13.85
N ASN A 366 24.72 -17.06 -13.18
CA ASN A 366 23.44 -17.78 -13.21
C ASN A 366 22.41 -17.15 -12.25
N ILE A 367 21.79 -16.05 -12.66
CA ILE A 367 20.83 -15.28 -11.84
C ILE A 367 19.42 -15.16 -12.45
N LEU A 368 19.25 -15.56 -13.71
CA LEU A 368 17.99 -15.33 -14.44
C LEU A 368 16.80 -16.08 -13.82
N THR A 369 17.00 -17.31 -13.34
CA THR A 369 15.95 -18.07 -12.65
C THR A 369 15.47 -17.36 -11.39
N ALA A 370 16.39 -16.75 -10.62
CA ALA A 370 16.03 -15.99 -9.43
C ALA A 370 15.20 -14.74 -9.76
N ILE A 371 15.50 -14.08 -10.89
CA ILE A 371 14.73 -12.95 -11.42
C ILE A 371 13.35 -13.43 -11.88
N ALA A 372 13.28 -14.50 -12.67
CA ALA A 372 12.04 -15.05 -13.21
C ALA A 372 11.05 -15.47 -12.12
N THR A 373 11.54 -16.02 -11.00
CA THR A 373 10.71 -16.37 -9.83
C THR A 373 10.04 -15.15 -9.20
N GLN A 374 10.68 -13.98 -9.22
CA GLN A 374 10.12 -12.76 -8.61
C GLN A 374 9.34 -11.89 -9.61
N ASN A 375 9.84 -11.79 -10.84
CA ASN A 375 9.25 -11.00 -11.91
C ASN A 375 9.44 -11.71 -13.27
N PRO A 376 8.49 -12.56 -13.68
CA PRO A 376 8.59 -13.31 -14.94
C PRO A 376 8.54 -12.40 -16.17
N GLU A 377 7.89 -11.23 -16.08
CA GLU A 377 7.81 -10.25 -17.15
C GLU A 377 9.20 -9.67 -17.47
N LEU A 378 9.94 -9.24 -16.44
CA LEU A 378 11.31 -8.74 -16.59
C LEU A 378 12.25 -9.81 -17.17
N ALA A 379 12.16 -11.05 -16.68
CA ALA A 379 12.93 -12.16 -17.22
C ALA A 379 12.60 -12.40 -18.71
N GLY A 380 11.32 -12.33 -19.08
CA GLY A 380 10.88 -12.42 -20.47
C GLY A 380 11.43 -11.31 -21.37
N GLN A 381 11.48 -10.07 -20.87
CA GLN A 381 12.08 -8.94 -21.60
C GLN A 381 13.58 -9.16 -21.83
N LEU A 382 14.31 -9.62 -20.80
CA LEU A 382 15.74 -9.94 -20.91
C LEU A 382 16.00 -11.06 -21.94
N ILE A 383 15.24 -12.15 -21.89
CA ILE A 383 15.37 -13.26 -22.85
C ILE A 383 15.09 -12.78 -24.28
N LYS A 384 14.00 -12.02 -24.49
CA LYS A 384 13.66 -11.48 -25.82
C LYS A 384 14.77 -10.58 -26.37
N GLN A 385 15.32 -9.69 -25.55
CA GLN A 385 16.38 -8.79 -25.99
C GLN A 385 17.70 -9.53 -26.29
N ALA A 386 18.07 -10.53 -25.48
CA ALA A 386 19.22 -11.37 -25.75
C ALA A 386 19.06 -12.18 -27.05
N ARG A 387 17.86 -12.71 -27.34
CA ARG A 387 17.56 -13.41 -28.62
C ARG A 387 17.75 -12.51 -29.84
N LEU A 388 17.41 -11.23 -29.75
CA LEU A 388 17.65 -10.25 -30.82
C LEU A 388 19.14 -10.03 -31.08
N LEU A 389 19.97 -10.14 -30.03
CA LEU A 389 21.42 -9.96 -30.05
C LEU A 389 22.15 -11.32 -30.05
N LYS A 390 21.70 -12.24 -30.90
CA LYS A 390 22.20 -13.62 -30.96
C LYS A 390 23.72 -13.75 -31.13
N ALA A 391 24.38 -12.77 -31.78
CA ALA A 391 25.82 -12.79 -31.99
C ALA A 391 26.62 -12.61 -30.68
N GLU A 392 26.05 -11.90 -29.70
CA GLU A 392 26.70 -11.55 -28.44
C GLU A 392 26.26 -12.50 -27.30
N TYR A 393 25.01 -12.97 -27.32
CA TYR A 393 24.40 -13.73 -26.21
C TYR A 393 23.94 -15.14 -26.60
N ASN A 394 24.90 -16.03 -26.87
CA ASN A 394 24.61 -17.44 -27.19
C ASN A 394 23.99 -18.24 -26.03
N TRP A 395 24.19 -17.80 -24.79
CA TRP A 395 23.66 -18.45 -23.59
C TRP A 395 22.13 -18.56 -23.59
N VAL A 396 21.43 -17.70 -24.34
CA VAL A 396 19.97 -17.69 -24.42
C VAL A 396 19.38 -18.92 -25.16
N PHE A 397 20.20 -19.61 -25.96
CA PHE A 397 19.76 -20.75 -26.78
C PHE A 397 20.04 -22.11 -26.15
N THR A 398 20.51 -22.13 -24.89
CA THR A 398 20.67 -23.36 -24.12
C THR A 398 19.31 -23.95 -23.73
N ASP A 399 19.27 -25.26 -23.50
CA ASP A 399 18.01 -25.95 -23.17
C ASP A 399 17.45 -25.53 -21.81
N GLU A 400 18.31 -25.13 -20.86
CA GLU A 400 17.88 -24.56 -19.57
C GLU A 400 17.07 -23.27 -19.73
N ILE A 401 17.47 -22.40 -20.67
CA ILE A 401 16.76 -21.14 -20.93
C ILE A 401 15.48 -21.37 -21.74
N LYS A 402 15.47 -22.37 -22.62
CA LYS A 402 14.23 -22.79 -23.30
C LYS A 402 13.21 -23.31 -22.28
N ASP A 403 13.60 -24.21 -21.38
CA ASP A 403 12.75 -24.71 -20.30
C ASP A 403 12.25 -23.56 -19.40
N LEU A 404 13.11 -22.59 -19.08
CA LEU A 404 12.69 -21.40 -18.33
C LEU A 404 11.67 -20.56 -19.11
N ALA A 405 11.90 -20.32 -20.41
CA ALA A 405 11.01 -19.57 -21.28
C ALA A 405 9.63 -20.24 -21.41
N ASP A 406 9.60 -21.56 -21.46
CA ASP A 406 8.38 -22.37 -21.48
C ASP A 406 7.63 -22.26 -20.14
N LYS A 407 8.34 -22.37 -19.00
CA LYS A 407 7.76 -22.23 -17.66
C LYS A 407 7.12 -20.87 -17.39
N ILE A 408 7.65 -19.79 -17.97
CA ILE A 408 7.07 -18.43 -17.89
C ILE A 408 6.14 -18.09 -19.06
N TYR A 409 5.86 -19.05 -19.96
CA TYR A 409 4.98 -18.90 -21.11
C TYR A 409 5.38 -17.78 -22.07
N LEU A 410 6.69 -17.55 -22.27
CA LEU A 410 7.20 -16.40 -23.00
C LEU A 410 6.76 -16.37 -24.46
N ASP A 411 6.85 -17.53 -25.12
CA ASP A 411 6.71 -17.70 -26.57
C ASP A 411 5.29 -18.04 -27.02
N ILE A 412 4.33 -17.94 -26.10
CA ILE A 412 2.92 -18.17 -26.39
C ILE A 412 2.26 -16.87 -26.81
N ALA A 413 1.76 -16.86 -28.05
CA ALA A 413 0.95 -15.78 -28.62
C ALA A 413 -0.54 -15.98 -28.32
N PRO A 414 -1.32 -14.89 -28.17
CA PRO A 414 -2.77 -15.00 -28.06
C PRO A 414 -3.36 -15.67 -29.29
N SER A 415 -4.48 -16.37 -29.12
CA SER A 415 -5.27 -16.83 -30.25
C SER A 415 -5.66 -15.64 -31.13
N ARG A 416 -5.57 -15.75 -32.45
CA ARG A 416 -5.91 -14.66 -33.39
C ARG A 416 -7.34 -14.73 -33.92
N LYS A 417 -8.01 -15.88 -33.73
CA LYS A 417 -9.38 -16.06 -34.20
C LYS A 417 -10.32 -15.14 -33.38
N PRO A 418 -11.39 -14.60 -33.99
CA PRO A 418 -12.47 -13.96 -33.23
C PRO A 418 -13.06 -14.96 -32.23
N LEU A 419 -13.39 -14.51 -31.01
CA LEU A 419 -13.82 -15.40 -29.90
C LEU A 419 -14.95 -16.34 -30.29
N GLU A 420 -15.96 -15.82 -30.99
CA GLU A 420 -17.16 -16.57 -31.42
C GLU A 420 -16.83 -17.72 -32.39
N LYS A 421 -15.70 -17.63 -33.09
CA LYS A 421 -15.25 -18.66 -34.05
C LYS A 421 -14.28 -19.67 -33.44
N ILE A 422 -13.97 -19.52 -32.15
CA ILE A 422 -13.10 -20.44 -31.42
C ILE A 422 -13.95 -21.57 -30.85
N THR A 423 -14.23 -22.57 -31.68
CA THR A 423 -14.91 -23.82 -31.26
C THR A 423 -13.94 -24.98 -31.08
N THR A 424 -12.71 -24.84 -31.58
CA THR A 424 -11.65 -25.84 -31.47
C THR A 424 -10.86 -25.69 -30.18
N LYS A 425 -10.27 -26.78 -29.68
CA LYS A 425 -9.35 -26.80 -28.54
C LYS A 425 -8.35 -25.64 -28.55
N GLN A 426 -8.23 -24.94 -27.43
CA GLN A 426 -7.26 -23.85 -27.21
C GLN A 426 -6.53 -24.03 -25.88
N SER A 427 -5.29 -23.53 -25.82
CA SER A 427 -4.57 -23.40 -24.55
C SER A 427 -5.19 -22.32 -23.66
N LEU A 428 -5.15 -22.51 -22.34
CA LEU A 428 -5.57 -21.49 -21.37
C LEU A 428 -4.80 -20.17 -21.52
N VAL A 429 -3.46 -20.22 -21.64
CA VAL A 429 -2.65 -19.00 -21.81
C VAL A 429 -3.07 -18.21 -23.04
N GLN A 430 -3.35 -18.91 -24.15
CA GLN A 430 -3.72 -18.26 -25.41
C GLN A 430 -5.03 -17.46 -25.32
N LEU A 431 -5.90 -17.81 -24.37
CA LEU A 431 -7.15 -17.10 -24.08
C LEU A 431 -6.94 -16.02 -23.01
N PHE A 432 -6.15 -16.29 -21.96
CA PHE A 432 -5.94 -15.35 -20.84
C PHE A 432 -5.24 -14.06 -21.25
N ILE A 433 -4.29 -14.13 -22.19
CA ILE A 433 -3.46 -12.98 -22.59
C ILE A 433 -4.10 -12.13 -23.69
N ARG A 434 -5.33 -12.47 -24.09
CA ARG A 434 -6.10 -11.67 -25.03
C ARG A 434 -6.62 -10.41 -24.35
N PRO A 435 -6.77 -9.30 -25.09
CA PRO A 435 -7.42 -8.11 -24.57
C PRO A 435 -8.91 -8.36 -24.22
N ASP A 436 -9.58 -9.22 -24.99
CA ASP A 436 -10.97 -9.65 -24.83
C ASP A 436 -11.04 -11.04 -24.14
N ASN A 437 -10.28 -11.22 -23.06
CA ASN A 437 -10.20 -12.51 -22.35
C ASN A 437 -11.59 -12.97 -21.85
N PRO A 438 -12.13 -14.10 -22.36
CA PRO A 438 -13.48 -14.53 -22.00
C PRO A 438 -13.59 -15.00 -20.54
N PHE A 439 -12.48 -15.40 -19.92
CA PHE A 439 -12.46 -15.87 -18.54
C PHE A 439 -12.26 -14.73 -17.52
N ALA A 440 -12.22 -13.47 -17.96
CA ALA A 440 -12.23 -12.32 -17.06
C ALA A 440 -13.62 -12.11 -16.39
N SER A 441 -14.67 -12.70 -16.95
CA SER A 441 -16.03 -12.70 -16.38
C SER A 441 -16.22 -13.79 -15.32
N GLU A 442 -16.93 -13.47 -14.24
CA GLU A 442 -17.27 -14.43 -13.16
C GLU A 442 -17.95 -15.69 -13.69
N ILE A 443 -18.86 -15.56 -14.67
CA ILE A 443 -19.61 -16.70 -15.22
C ILE A 443 -18.65 -17.70 -15.88
N MET A 444 -17.81 -17.23 -16.80
CA MET A 444 -16.86 -18.08 -17.51
C MET A 444 -15.74 -18.59 -16.60
N ALA A 445 -15.32 -17.79 -15.62
CA ALA A 445 -14.37 -18.22 -14.59
C ALA A 445 -14.93 -19.36 -13.73
N ILE A 446 -16.22 -19.30 -13.33
CA ILE A 446 -16.89 -20.39 -12.60
C ILE A 446 -16.95 -21.65 -13.46
N LYS A 447 -17.31 -21.55 -14.74
CA LYS A 447 -17.35 -22.70 -15.66
C LYS A 447 -15.96 -23.33 -15.83
N LEU A 448 -14.92 -22.50 -15.98
CA LEU A 448 -13.53 -22.97 -16.01
C LEU A 448 -13.14 -23.69 -14.72
N MET A 449 -13.54 -23.13 -13.57
CA MET A 449 -13.26 -23.72 -12.27
C MET A 449 -13.95 -25.08 -12.10
N GLN A 450 -15.21 -25.21 -12.50
CA GLN A 450 -15.94 -26.48 -12.50
C GLN A 450 -15.24 -27.52 -13.39
N ALA A 451 -14.89 -27.16 -14.62
CA ALA A 451 -14.25 -28.08 -15.56
C ALA A 451 -12.84 -28.53 -15.10
N LEU A 452 -12.09 -27.64 -14.45
CA LEU A 452 -10.80 -27.98 -13.84
C LEU A 452 -10.98 -28.89 -12.61
N ILE A 453 -11.93 -28.59 -11.74
CA ILE A 453 -12.23 -29.42 -10.56
C ILE A 453 -12.63 -30.83 -10.97
N GLU A 454 -13.47 -30.98 -11.99
CA GLU A 454 -13.88 -32.30 -12.52
C GLU A 454 -12.67 -33.15 -12.93
N LYS A 455 -11.72 -32.57 -13.67
CA LYS A 455 -10.49 -33.29 -14.08
C LYS A 455 -9.54 -33.57 -12.93
N VAL A 456 -9.45 -32.65 -11.97
CA VAL A 456 -8.55 -32.76 -10.82
C VAL A 456 -9.07 -33.78 -9.81
N ASN A 457 -10.38 -33.90 -9.64
CA ASN A 457 -11.01 -34.84 -8.70
C ASN A 457 -10.65 -36.29 -9.01
N ALA A 458 -10.39 -36.63 -10.28
CA ALA A 458 -9.95 -37.96 -10.68
C ALA A 458 -8.55 -38.33 -10.13
N ASN A 459 -7.65 -37.36 -9.95
CA ASN A 459 -6.32 -37.59 -9.37
C ASN A 459 -5.75 -36.31 -8.71
N PRO A 460 -6.21 -35.93 -7.51
CA PRO A 460 -5.76 -34.72 -6.82
C PRO A 460 -4.26 -34.74 -6.48
N ALA A 461 -3.68 -35.93 -6.31
CA ALA A 461 -2.27 -36.11 -5.97
C ALA A 461 -1.32 -35.65 -7.09
N LYS A 462 -1.77 -35.62 -8.36
CA LYS A 462 -0.99 -35.11 -9.51
C LYS A 462 -0.52 -33.66 -9.31
N LEU A 463 -1.26 -32.87 -8.51
CA LEU A 463 -0.95 -31.46 -8.27
C LEU A 463 -0.05 -31.21 -7.06
N VAL A 464 0.32 -32.23 -6.30
CA VAL A 464 1.23 -32.07 -5.16
C VAL A 464 2.63 -31.77 -5.67
N GLY A 465 3.19 -30.61 -5.32
CA GLY A 465 4.52 -30.19 -5.77
C GLY A 465 4.57 -29.74 -7.24
N GLN A 466 3.43 -29.69 -7.92
CA GLN A 466 3.30 -29.25 -9.31
C GLN A 466 2.30 -28.11 -9.44
N GLN A 467 2.32 -27.43 -10.59
CA GLN A 467 1.31 -26.44 -10.97
C GLN A 467 0.67 -26.84 -12.30
N ILE A 468 -0.56 -26.38 -12.53
CA ILE A 468 -1.24 -26.60 -13.81
C ILE A 468 -0.45 -25.87 -14.91
N ASN A 469 -0.07 -26.58 -15.96
CA ASN A 469 0.60 -26.01 -17.11
C ASN A 469 -0.45 -25.31 -17.99
N LEU A 470 -0.53 -23.98 -17.90
CA LEU A 470 -1.51 -23.21 -18.66
C LEU A 470 -1.31 -23.33 -20.19
N ALA A 471 -0.09 -23.58 -20.66
CA ALA A 471 0.24 -23.72 -22.08
C ALA A 471 -0.29 -25.05 -22.65
N ALA A 472 -0.04 -26.14 -21.94
CA ALA A 472 -0.39 -27.48 -22.38
C ALA A 472 -1.82 -27.89 -21.99
N THR A 473 -2.41 -27.24 -20.98
CA THR A 473 -3.82 -27.46 -20.61
C THR A 473 -4.75 -26.84 -21.64
N GLN A 474 -5.61 -27.67 -22.22
CA GLN A 474 -6.51 -27.29 -23.31
C GLN A 474 -7.97 -27.29 -22.87
N VAL A 475 -8.71 -26.30 -23.37
CA VAL A 475 -10.15 -26.13 -23.18
C VAL A 475 -10.88 -26.07 -24.51
N GLU A 476 -12.13 -26.51 -24.49
CA GLU A 476 -13.04 -26.51 -25.62
C GLU A 476 -14.42 -26.02 -25.17
N PHE A 477 -15.02 -25.15 -25.97
CA PHE A 477 -16.34 -24.58 -25.74
C PHE A 477 -17.12 -24.57 -27.06
N ASP A 478 -18.16 -25.39 -27.13
CA ASP A 478 -18.78 -25.81 -28.39
C ASP A 478 -19.49 -24.64 -29.13
N THR A 479 -19.96 -23.61 -28.41
CA THR A 479 -20.69 -22.45 -28.97
C THR A 479 -19.79 -21.26 -29.35
N GLY A 480 -18.49 -21.34 -29.08
CA GLY A 480 -17.57 -20.22 -29.21
C GLY A 480 -17.65 -19.24 -28.03
N TYR A 481 -16.59 -18.45 -27.84
CA TYR A 481 -16.45 -17.56 -26.68
C TYR A 481 -17.02 -16.17 -26.97
N SER A 482 -17.26 -15.41 -25.91
CA SER A 482 -17.64 -14.00 -25.94
C SER A 482 -16.95 -13.25 -24.82
N GLU A 483 -16.69 -11.95 -25.00
CA GLU A 483 -16.14 -11.10 -23.93
C GLU A 483 -17.19 -10.92 -22.81
N ILE A 484 -18.44 -10.70 -23.21
CA ILE A 484 -19.59 -10.65 -22.32
C ILE A 484 -20.42 -11.92 -22.54
N PRO A 485 -20.54 -12.80 -21.53
CA PRO A 485 -21.24 -14.08 -21.67
C PRO A 485 -22.70 -13.92 -22.11
N LYS A 486 -23.13 -14.78 -23.04
CA LYS A 486 -24.51 -14.87 -23.53
C LYS A 486 -25.34 -15.79 -22.62
N TYR A 487 -26.66 -15.61 -22.62
CA TYR A 487 -27.56 -16.46 -21.82
C TYR A 487 -27.41 -17.97 -22.15
N GLN A 488 -27.15 -18.31 -23.42
CA GLN A 488 -26.94 -19.69 -23.86
C GLN A 488 -25.64 -20.31 -23.32
N ASP A 489 -24.68 -19.47 -22.91
CA ASP A 489 -23.38 -19.93 -22.41
C ASP A 489 -23.53 -20.62 -21.05
N PHE A 490 -24.61 -20.37 -20.30
CA PHE A 490 -24.89 -21.06 -19.04
C PHE A 490 -25.10 -22.57 -19.23
N ASP A 491 -25.86 -22.95 -20.26
CA ASP A 491 -26.22 -24.35 -20.54
C ASP A 491 -25.15 -25.11 -21.34
N THR A 492 -24.23 -24.38 -21.97
CA THR A 492 -23.16 -24.99 -22.76
C THR A 492 -22.05 -25.51 -21.84
N LEU A 493 -21.62 -26.75 -21.98
CA LEU A 493 -20.54 -27.31 -21.16
C LEU A 493 -19.17 -26.83 -21.66
N LEU A 494 -18.37 -26.25 -20.76
CA LEU A 494 -16.95 -26.01 -21.00
C LEU A 494 -16.17 -27.26 -20.60
N LYS A 495 -15.36 -27.81 -21.52
CA LYS A 495 -14.60 -29.04 -21.27
C LYS A 495 -13.11 -28.74 -21.20
N VAL A 496 -12.44 -29.27 -20.17
CA VAL A 496 -10.97 -29.36 -20.16
C VAL A 496 -10.61 -30.66 -20.86
N THR A 497 -10.15 -30.58 -22.12
CA THR A 497 -9.86 -31.76 -22.94
C THR A 497 -8.55 -32.42 -22.53
N GLN A 498 -7.59 -31.64 -22.03
CA GLN A 498 -6.28 -32.11 -21.59
C GLN A 498 -5.84 -31.28 -20.37
N LEU A 499 -5.44 -31.95 -19.28
CA LEU A 499 -4.91 -31.33 -18.07
C LEU A 499 -3.46 -31.76 -17.86
N GLU A 500 -2.54 -30.85 -18.16
CA GLU A 500 -1.12 -31.05 -17.95
C GLU A 500 -0.59 -30.26 -16.77
N THR A 501 0.46 -30.78 -16.17
CA THR A 501 1.14 -30.19 -15.03
C THR A 501 2.60 -29.92 -15.37
N GLN A 502 3.19 -28.95 -14.69
CA GLN A 502 4.60 -28.64 -14.81
C GLN A 502 5.20 -28.37 -13.44
N GLN A 503 6.52 -28.49 -13.34
CA GLN A 503 7.24 -28.11 -12.14
C GLN A 503 7.16 -26.59 -11.95
N ALA A 504 6.86 -26.15 -10.73
CA ALA A 504 6.87 -24.73 -10.39
C ALA A 504 8.31 -24.18 -10.31
N LEU A 505 8.50 -22.90 -10.64
CA LEU A 505 9.80 -22.23 -10.52
C LEU A 505 10.31 -22.13 -9.08
N SER A 506 9.38 -22.12 -8.13
CA SER A 506 9.65 -22.28 -6.71
C SER A 506 8.60 -23.16 -6.07
N SER A 507 8.99 -23.86 -5.02
CA SER A 507 8.07 -24.65 -4.22
C SER A 507 7.02 -23.78 -3.50
N ASP A 508 5.80 -24.30 -3.36
CA ASP A 508 4.76 -23.65 -2.55
C ASP A 508 5.13 -23.78 -1.08
N PHE A 509 5.14 -22.67 -0.33
CA PHE A 509 5.54 -22.69 1.08
C PHE A 509 4.69 -23.65 1.92
N LEU A 510 3.42 -23.84 1.56
CA LEU A 510 2.53 -24.80 2.23
C LEU A 510 2.85 -26.26 1.92
N GLU A 511 3.59 -26.52 0.84
CA GLU A 511 4.07 -27.85 0.47
C GLU A 511 5.47 -28.12 1.06
N THR A 512 6.32 -27.09 1.19
CA THR A 512 7.72 -27.22 1.66
C THR A 512 7.90 -27.61 3.13
N LYS A 513 6.87 -27.48 3.97
CA LYS A 513 6.97 -27.85 5.40
C LYS A 513 7.18 -29.35 5.65
N LYS A 514 7.23 -30.18 4.60
CA LYS A 514 7.49 -31.63 4.69
C LYS A 514 8.95 -32.06 4.79
N LEU A 515 9.96 -31.17 4.76
CA LEU A 515 11.36 -31.61 4.62
C LEU A 515 12.33 -31.19 5.73
N SER A 516 11.85 -30.91 6.94
CA SER A 516 12.73 -30.89 8.11
C SER A 516 11.98 -31.37 9.34
N SER A 517 12.40 -32.52 9.86
CA SER A 517 11.89 -33.25 11.03
C SER A 517 10.48 -33.85 10.92
N THR A 518 10.47 -35.17 11.12
CA THR A 518 9.37 -36.07 11.48
C THR A 518 8.25 -35.43 12.32
N GLU A 519 7.00 -35.84 12.04
CA GLU A 519 5.79 -35.70 12.87
C GLU A 519 4.95 -34.40 12.82
N GLN A 520 4.82 -33.73 11.67
CA GLN A 520 3.64 -32.86 11.47
C GLN A 520 2.88 -33.23 10.18
N PRO A 521 1.57 -33.51 10.25
CA PRO A 521 0.76 -33.67 9.05
C PRO A 521 0.82 -32.38 8.21
N PRO A 522 0.70 -32.47 6.87
CA PRO A 522 0.65 -31.28 6.03
C PRO A 522 -0.46 -30.35 6.52
N ALA A 523 -0.20 -29.03 6.48
CA ALA A 523 -1.15 -28.03 6.97
C ALA A 523 -2.46 -27.97 6.17
N LEU A 524 -2.52 -28.64 5.02
CA LEU A 524 -3.66 -28.78 4.12
C LEU A 524 -3.77 -30.23 3.64
N SER A 525 -4.99 -30.70 3.38
CA SER A 525 -5.23 -31.98 2.71
C SER A 525 -4.81 -31.94 1.23
N VAL A 526 -4.67 -33.11 0.60
CA VAL A 526 -4.34 -33.22 -0.84
C VAL A 526 -5.41 -32.52 -1.69
N GLU A 527 -6.69 -32.68 -1.34
CA GLU A 527 -7.80 -32.01 -2.01
C GLU A 527 -7.72 -30.48 -1.89
N GLN A 528 -7.40 -29.97 -0.70
CA GLN A 528 -7.26 -28.52 -0.48
C GLN A 528 -6.07 -27.94 -1.26
N LEU A 529 -4.96 -28.67 -1.34
CA LEU A 529 -3.82 -28.29 -2.20
C LEU A 529 -4.21 -28.25 -3.66
N ALA A 530 -4.96 -29.25 -4.13
CA ALA A 530 -5.45 -29.33 -5.50
C ALA A 530 -6.38 -28.14 -5.83
N LEU A 531 -7.36 -27.85 -4.96
CA LEU A 531 -8.24 -26.68 -5.08
C LEU A 531 -7.46 -25.36 -5.06
N ARG A 532 -6.40 -25.26 -4.26
CA ARG A 532 -5.52 -24.09 -4.23
C ARG A 532 -4.83 -23.87 -5.58
N LYS A 533 -4.35 -24.93 -6.24
CA LYS A 533 -3.75 -24.81 -7.59
C LYS A 533 -4.79 -24.41 -8.64
N VAL A 534 -6.01 -24.93 -8.56
CA VAL A 534 -7.12 -24.48 -9.41
C VAL A 534 -7.42 -22.99 -9.17
N ALA A 535 -7.50 -22.56 -7.91
CA ALA A 535 -7.75 -21.16 -7.57
C ALA A 535 -6.66 -20.21 -8.10
N PHE A 536 -5.39 -20.64 -8.13
CA PHE A 536 -4.31 -19.89 -8.78
C PHE A 536 -4.54 -19.69 -10.29
N VAL A 537 -5.07 -20.71 -10.99
CA VAL A 537 -5.42 -20.61 -12.41
C VAL A 537 -6.57 -19.65 -12.63
N ILE A 538 -7.64 -19.76 -11.83
CA ILE A 538 -8.80 -18.86 -11.92
C ILE A 538 -8.39 -17.41 -11.64
N ARG A 539 -7.53 -17.20 -10.65
CA ARG A 539 -7.00 -15.86 -10.35
C ARG A 539 -6.19 -15.30 -11.52
N ALA A 540 -5.38 -16.12 -12.20
CA ALA A 540 -4.64 -15.72 -13.41
C ALA A 540 -5.59 -15.34 -14.55
N ALA A 541 -6.66 -16.10 -14.72
CA ALA A 541 -7.71 -15.86 -15.70
C ALA A 541 -8.41 -14.51 -15.46
N LEU A 542 -8.80 -14.23 -14.21
CA LEU A 542 -9.45 -12.96 -13.84
C LEU A 542 -8.52 -11.74 -13.98
N ALA A 543 -7.23 -11.92 -13.72
CA ALA A 543 -6.23 -10.86 -13.86
C ALA A 543 -5.70 -10.69 -15.30
N SER A 544 -6.19 -11.50 -16.26
CA SER A 544 -5.69 -11.57 -17.65
C SER A 544 -4.16 -11.66 -17.72
N SER A 545 -3.57 -12.53 -16.88
CA SER A 545 -2.13 -12.60 -16.65
C SER A 545 -1.58 -14.01 -16.79
N LYS A 546 -0.32 -14.10 -17.25
CA LYS A 546 0.49 -15.34 -17.22
C LYS A 546 0.96 -15.70 -15.81
N ASP A 547 1.06 -14.70 -14.92
CA ASP A 547 1.50 -14.87 -13.53
C ASP A 547 0.30 -15.09 -12.62
N THR A 548 0.15 -16.32 -12.12
CA THR A 548 -0.94 -16.75 -11.23
C THR A 548 -0.97 -16.00 -9.89
N THR A 549 0.15 -15.39 -9.50
CA THR A 549 0.31 -14.65 -8.25
C THR A 549 0.35 -13.13 -8.46
N GLY A 550 0.43 -12.65 -9.70
CA GLY A 550 0.54 -11.24 -10.07
C GLY A 550 -0.76 -10.45 -9.89
N PHE A 551 -0.69 -9.13 -9.80
CA PHE A 551 -1.88 -8.26 -9.84
C PHE A 551 -2.21 -7.88 -11.29
N GLY A 552 -3.46 -7.47 -11.55
CA GLY A 552 -3.85 -6.97 -12.88
C GLY A 552 -3.09 -5.71 -13.28
N VAL A 553 -2.98 -5.47 -14.59
CA VAL A 553 -2.18 -4.39 -15.20
C VAL A 553 -2.91 -3.02 -15.17
N SER A 554 -3.90 -2.82 -14.29
CA SER A 554 -4.85 -1.69 -14.43
C SER A 554 -4.27 -0.30 -14.11
N ILE A 555 -3.07 -0.21 -13.51
CA ILE A 555 -2.47 1.10 -13.15
C ILE A 555 -1.05 1.19 -13.70
N SER A 556 -0.85 2.11 -14.65
CA SER A 556 0.48 2.46 -15.13
C SER A 556 1.38 2.88 -13.96
N PRO A 557 2.63 2.37 -13.88
CA PRO A 557 3.53 2.75 -12.81
C PRO A 557 3.79 4.27 -12.88
N LYS A 558 3.34 5.02 -11.87
CA LYS A 558 3.73 6.42 -11.65
C LYS A 558 5.12 6.48 -11.01
N ALA A 559 5.88 7.54 -11.31
CA ALA A 559 7.18 7.83 -10.71
C ALA A 559 7.20 7.65 -9.17
N GLY A 560 8.32 7.12 -8.66
CA GLY A 560 8.68 7.08 -7.25
C GLY A 560 8.54 5.74 -6.53
N TYR A 561 9.21 5.63 -5.37
CA TYR A 561 9.42 4.35 -4.68
C TYR A 561 8.19 3.75 -4.01
N ARG A 562 7.37 2.93 -4.67
CA ARG A 562 6.13 2.36 -4.08
C ARG A 562 6.34 1.25 -3.03
N GLY A 563 7.55 1.06 -2.51
CA GLY A 563 7.91 -0.08 -1.68
C GLY A 563 8.21 -1.30 -2.54
N LEU A 564 9.16 -2.16 -2.16
CA LEU A 564 9.52 -3.37 -2.92
C LEU A 564 8.27 -4.13 -3.37
N LYS A 565 8.09 -4.32 -4.70
CA LYS A 565 7.01 -5.17 -5.23
C LYS A 565 7.08 -6.51 -4.49
N SER A 566 5.93 -6.98 -4.01
CA SER A 566 5.82 -8.19 -3.18
C SER A 566 6.53 -9.35 -3.86
N THR A 567 7.50 -9.96 -3.16
CA THR A 567 8.13 -11.21 -3.60
C THR A 567 7.06 -12.28 -3.83
N LEU A 568 7.36 -13.31 -4.64
CA LEU A 568 6.44 -14.43 -4.84
C LEU A 568 5.91 -15.01 -3.52
N ALA A 569 6.78 -15.14 -2.51
CA ALA A 569 6.41 -15.56 -1.16
C ALA A 569 5.38 -14.62 -0.50
N LYS A 570 5.63 -13.31 -0.54
CA LYS A 570 4.69 -12.30 -0.03
C LYS A 570 3.37 -12.33 -0.80
N ARG A 571 3.44 -12.52 -2.12
CA ARG A 571 2.26 -12.66 -2.98
C ARG A 571 1.45 -13.85 -2.54
N GLN A 572 2.03 -15.05 -2.43
CA GLN A 572 1.33 -16.28 -2.04
C GLN A 572 0.71 -16.29 -0.64
N ILE A 573 1.30 -15.56 0.32
CA ILE A 573 0.81 -15.47 1.71
C ILE A 573 -0.23 -14.36 1.87
N GLY A 574 0.00 -13.19 1.25
CA GLY A 574 -0.83 -12.00 1.34
C GLY A 574 -1.61 -11.71 0.06
N LEU A 575 -2.18 -12.75 -0.58
CA LEU A 575 -2.98 -12.61 -1.80
C LEU A 575 -4.18 -11.71 -1.50
N TYR A 576 -4.15 -10.51 -2.05
CA TYR A 576 -5.33 -9.65 -2.11
C TYR A 576 -6.05 -9.95 -3.42
N THR A 577 -7.34 -10.30 -3.32
CA THR A 577 -8.14 -10.87 -4.40
C THR A 577 -9.43 -10.10 -4.64
N THR A 578 -9.55 -8.84 -4.22
CA THR A 578 -10.76 -8.05 -4.52
C THR A 578 -10.90 -7.78 -6.02
N PRO A 579 -12.13 -7.53 -6.53
CA PRO A 579 -12.35 -7.27 -7.95
C PRO A 579 -11.44 -6.17 -8.51
N GLU A 580 -11.28 -5.07 -7.77
CA GLU A 580 -10.46 -3.92 -8.15
C GLU A 580 -8.97 -4.27 -8.23
N SER A 581 -8.51 -5.20 -7.40
CA SER A 581 -7.10 -5.64 -7.39
C SER A 581 -6.75 -6.58 -8.55
N LEU A 582 -7.75 -7.30 -9.08
CA LEU A 582 -7.58 -8.26 -10.16
C LEU A 582 -7.75 -7.60 -11.52
N ALA A 583 -8.81 -6.80 -11.72
CA ALA A 583 -9.16 -6.23 -13.02
C ALA A 583 -9.42 -4.72 -13.00
N GLY A 584 -9.25 -4.04 -11.86
CA GLY A 584 -9.52 -2.60 -11.73
C GLY A 584 -11.01 -2.28 -11.64
N GLU A 585 -11.37 -1.02 -11.92
CA GLU A 585 -12.74 -0.52 -11.83
C GLU A 585 -13.72 -1.20 -12.82
N GLY A 586 -13.21 -1.82 -13.88
CA GLY A 586 -13.99 -2.56 -14.88
C GLY A 586 -14.13 -4.05 -14.60
N ALA A 587 -13.83 -4.51 -13.38
CA ALA A 587 -13.87 -5.94 -13.03
C ALA A 587 -15.28 -6.54 -13.20
N GLN A 588 -15.39 -7.58 -14.02
CA GLN A 588 -16.64 -8.34 -14.22
C GLN A 588 -16.79 -9.49 -13.20
N THR A 589 -16.44 -9.22 -11.94
CA THR A 589 -16.46 -10.22 -10.85
C THR A 589 -16.97 -9.62 -9.56
N SER A 590 -17.69 -10.43 -8.79
CA SER A 590 -18.23 -10.04 -7.49
C SER A 590 -17.30 -10.38 -6.31
N GLY A 591 -17.62 -9.77 -5.16
CA GLY A 591 -17.17 -10.08 -3.82
C GLY A 591 -17.36 -11.54 -3.46
N TRP A 592 -18.36 -12.22 -4.03
CA TRP A 592 -18.60 -13.64 -3.77
C TRP A 592 -17.47 -14.52 -4.31
N LEU A 593 -17.16 -14.42 -5.62
CA LEU A 593 -16.11 -15.24 -6.24
C LEU A 593 -14.74 -14.90 -5.65
N THR A 594 -14.49 -13.62 -5.42
CA THR A 594 -13.24 -13.15 -4.82
C THR A 594 -13.08 -13.59 -3.36
N THR A 595 -14.17 -13.70 -2.59
CA THR A 595 -14.16 -14.30 -1.25
C THR A 595 -13.89 -15.80 -1.29
N LEU A 596 -14.50 -16.53 -2.25
CA LEU A 596 -14.20 -17.95 -2.46
C LEU A 596 -12.71 -18.16 -2.77
N LEU A 597 -12.14 -17.38 -3.70
CA LEU A 597 -10.71 -17.42 -4.02
C LEU A 597 -9.86 -17.11 -2.79
N THR A 598 -10.23 -16.10 -2.00
CA THR A 598 -9.53 -15.76 -0.74
C THR A 598 -9.53 -16.97 0.21
N LYS A 599 -10.66 -17.68 0.35
CA LYS A 599 -10.78 -18.84 1.24
C LYS A 599 -10.00 -20.06 0.75
N LEU A 600 -9.87 -20.26 -0.57
CA LEU A 600 -9.06 -21.35 -1.15
C LEU A 600 -7.56 -21.03 -1.15
N LEU A 601 -7.21 -19.74 -1.23
CA LEU A 601 -5.83 -19.26 -1.28
C LEU A 601 -5.29 -18.83 0.09
N ARG A 602 -6.12 -18.84 1.15
CA ARG A 602 -5.69 -18.43 2.50
C ARG A 602 -4.56 -19.28 3.04
N TRP A 603 -3.70 -18.64 3.84
CA TRP A 603 -2.76 -19.36 4.69
C TRP A 603 -3.52 -20.00 5.88
N PRO A 604 -3.19 -21.25 6.28
CA PRO A 604 -3.80 -21.88 7.45
C PRO A 604 -3.67 -21.02 8.71
N GLY A 605 -4.78 -20.82 9.42
CA GLY A 605 -4.85 -19.96 10.60
C GLY A 605 -5.23 -18.50 10.35
N ILE A 606 -5.30 -18.05 9.09
CA ILE A 606 -5.84 -16.72 8.76
C ILE A 606 -7.37 -16.81 8.63
N ARG A 607 -8.08 -15.94 9.35
CA ARG A 607 -9.53 -15.74 9.18
C ARG A 607 -9.75 -14.82 7.99
N ALA A 608 -10.31 -15.36 6.91
CA ALA A 608 -10.82 -14.56 5.80
C ALA A 608 -12.13 -13.90 6.24
N ASN A 609 -12.31 -12.61 5.93
CA ASN A 609 -13.60 -11.95 6.10
C ASN A 609 -14.64 -12.67 5.23
N GLU A 610 -15.79 -13.01 5.81
CA GLU A 610 -16.85 -13.72 5.09
C GLU A 610 -17.67 -12.80 4.19
N GLN A 611 -17.50 -11.48 4.35
CA GLN A 611 -18.24 -10.44 3.64
C GLN A 611 -19.77 -10.64 3.72
N GLY A 612 -20.25 -11.24 4.82
CA GLY A 612 -21.66 -11.57 5.04
C GLY A 612 -22.18 -12.77 4.25
N TYR A 613 -21.36 -13.42 3.41
CA TYR A 613 -21.72 -14.67 2.74
C TYR A 613 -21.58 -15.87 3.68
N LYS A 614 -22.45 -16.87 3.50
CA LYS A 614 -22.39 -18.14 4.26
C LYS A 614 -21.42 -19.10 3.58
N TRP A 615 -20.49 -19.66 4.34
CA TRP A 615 -19.50 -20.61 3.85
C TRP A 615 -19.44 -21.87 4.72
N PRO A 616 -19.16 -23.05 4.14
CA PRO A 616 -18.80 -24.25 4.90
C PRO A 616 -17.55 -24.02 5.77
N GLU A 617 -17.45 -24.75 6.90
CA GLU A 617 -16.28 -24.69 7.79
C GLU A 617 -15.00 -25.19 7.08
N ILE A 618 -15.14 -26.27 6.32
CA ILE A 618 -14.09 -26.88 5.51
C ILE A 618 -14.57 -26.87 4.06
N LEU A 619 -13.71 -26.38 3.16
CA LEU A 619 -13.96 -26.39 1.71
C LEU A 619 -13.26 -27.60 1.09
N GLY A 620 -13.99 -28.71 0.94
CA GLY A 620 -13.58 -29.85 0.14
C GLY A 620 -13.96 -29.68 -1.34
N ILE A 621 -13.54 -30.62 -2.19
CA ILE A 621 -13.84 -30.57 -3.64
C ILE A 621 -15.36 -30.56 -3.87
N ASN A 622 -16.09 -31.44 -3.21
CA ASN A 622 -17.55 -31.56 -3.35
C ASN A 622 -18.28 -30.30 -2.86
N ASP A 623 -17.82 -29.69 -1.77
CA ASP A 623 -18.41 -28.46 -1.22
C ASP A 623 -18.25 -27.30 -2.20
N VAL A 624 -17.04 -27.15 -2.76
CA VAL A 624 -16.76 -26.10 -3.75
C VAL A 624 -17.54 -26.33 -5.03
N GLU A 625 -17.64 -27.56 -5.52
CA GLU A 625 -18.42 -27.89 -6.72
C GLU A 625 -19.90 -27.53 -6.53
N LYS A 626 -20.47 -27.85 -5.36
CA LYS A 626 -21.84 -27.48 -5.00
C LYS A 626 -22.03 -25.97 -4.98
N LEU A 627 -21.14 -25.23 -4.30
CA LEU A 627 -21.18 -23.77 -4.23
C LEU A 627 -21.12 -23.12 -5.63
N LEU A 628 -20.25 -23.63 -6.51
CA LEU A 628 -20.12 -23.14 -7.89
C LEU A 628 -21.38 -23.39 -8.71
N LYS A 629 -22.02 -24.57 -8.57
CA LYS A 629 -23.29 -24.89 -9.24
C LYS A 629 -24.40 -23.96 -8.77
N GLU A 630 -24.59 -23.81 -7.46
CA GLU A 630 -25.60 -22.91 -6.88
C GLU A 630 -25.39 -21.46 -7.31
N ARG A 631 -24.13 -20.99 -7.34
CA ARG A 631 -23.81 -19.63 -7.83
C ARG A 631 -24.14 -19.47 -9.31
N LEU A 632 -23.81 -20.45 -10.15
CA LEU A 632 -24.06 -20.37 -11.59
C LEU A 632 -25.57 -20.32 -11.89
N GLU A 633 -26.38 -21.10 -11.18
CA GLU A 633 -27.86 -21.06 -11.30
C GLU A 633 -28.44 -19.71 -10.85
N LEU A 634 -27.92 -19.13 -9.77
CA LEU A 634 -28.30 -17.78 -9.33
C LEU A 634 -27.99 -16.73 -10.40
N LEU A 635 -26.78 -16.76 -10.97
CA LEU A 635 -26.36 -15.84 -12.02
C LEU A 635 -27.20 -16.02 -13.29
N LYS A 636 -27.58 -17.26 -13.62
CA LYS A 636 -28.48 -17.55 -14.75
C LYS A 636 -29.85 -16.93 -14.55
N THR A 637 -30.41 -17.08 -13.34
CA THR A 637 -31.73 -16.54 -12.99
C THR A 637 -31.75 -15.00 -13.05
N ASN A 638 -30.66 -14.37 -12.64
CA ASN A 638 -30.55 -12.91 -12.62
C ASN A 638 -30.12 -12.29 -13.96
N TYR A 639 -29.83 -13.09 -14.98
CA TYR A 639 -29.33 -12.57 -16.26
C TYR A 639 -30.36 -11.70 -16.98
N CYS A 640 -29.97 -10.49 -17.37
CA CYS A 640 -30.86 -9.57 -18.08
C CYS A 640 -30.91 -9.94 -19.58
N GLN A 641 -31.86 -10.78 -19.98
CA GLN A 641 -31.94 -11.31 -21.34
C GLN A 641 -32.19 -10.24 -22.41
N LEU A 642 -33.05 -9.25 -22.14
CA LEU A 642 -33.38 -8.19 -23.09
C LEU A 642 -32.18 -7.30 -23.43
N SER A 643 -31.36 -6.98 -22.42
CA SER A 643 -30.13 -6.19 -22.60
C SER A 643 -28.89 -7.04 -22.89
N GLN A 644 -29.02 -8.37 -22.86
CA GLN A 644 -27.92 -9.34 -22.96
C GLN A 644 -26.77 -9.07 -21.98
N MET A 645 -27.09 -8.62 -20.76
CA MET A 645 -26.10 -8.26 -19.75
C MET A 645 -26.11 -9.22 -18.56
N PRO A 646 -24.94 -9.71 -18.12
CA PRO A 646 -24.83 -10.47 -16.89
C PRO A 646 -25.02 -9.56 -15.68
N THR A 647 -25.68 -10.08 -14.66
CA THR A 647 -25.98 -9.34 -13.43
C THR A 647 -25.23 -10.00 -12.29
N LEU A 648 -24.38 -9.24 -11.60
CA LEU A 648 -23.57 -9.74 -10.48
C LEU A 648 -24.17 -9.23 -9.16
N PRO A 649 -24.85 -10.10 -8.39
CA PRO A 649 -25.41 -9.68 -7.10
C PRO A 649 -24.27 -9.50 -6.09
N GLU A 650 -24.31 -8.34 -5.41
CA GLU A 650 -23.39 -7.98 -4.33
C GLU A 650 -24.14 -7.80 -3.01
N LEU A 651 -23.53 -8.27 -1.93
CA LEU A 651 -24.04 -8.06 -0.60
C LEU A 651 -23.55 -6.73 -0.04
N VAL A 652 -24.47 -5.79 0.16
CA VAL A 652 -24.19 -4.52 0.83
C VAL A 652 -24.78 -4.60 2.23
N SER A 653 -23.95 -4.41 3.26
CA SER A 653 -24.38 -4.28 4.65
C SER A 653 -24.25 -2.83 5.09
N PRO A 654 -25.19 -1.96 4.67
CA PRO A 654 -25.15 -0.58 5.13
C PRO A 654 -25.43 -0.54 6.63
N HIS A 655 -24.68 0.29 7.37
CA HIS A 655 -24.93 0.53 8.79
C HIS A 655 -26.08 1.53 8.92
N TRP A 656 -27.26 1.18 8.41
CA TRP A 656 -28.45 2.01 8.55
C TRP A 656 -29.08 1.80 9.92
N GLU A 657 -29.68 2.87 10.44
CA GLU A 657 -30.55 2.78 11.61
C GLU A 657 -31.76 1.88 11.30
N GLU A 658 -32.21 1.09 12.28
CA GLU A 658 -33.36 0.19 12.12
C GLU A 658 -34.67 0.92 11.74
N SER A 659 -34.73 2.23 12.01
CA SER A 659 -35.83 3.13 11.66
C SER A 659 -35.88 3.54 10.20
N LYS A 660 -34.83 3.28 9.40
CA LYS A 660 -34.76 3.74 8.01
C LYS A 660 -35.63 2.87 7.11
N THR A 661 -36.74 3.44 6.64
CA THR A 661 -37.70 2.77 5.73
C THR A 661 -37.45 3.05 4.25
N ASP A 662 -36.67 4.09 3.95
CA ASP A 662 -36.58 4.64 2.60
C ASP A 662 -35.18 4.43 2.00
N LEU A 663 -35.13 3.90 0.77
CA LEU A 663 -33.90 3.73 0.00
C LEU A 663 -33.78 4.82 -1.07
N ASN A 664 -32.89 5.78 -0.84
CA ASN A 664 -32.51 6.74 -1.88
C ASN A 664 -31.45 6.11 -2.78
N VAL A 665 -31.85 5.75 -4.01
CA VAL A 665 -30.94 5.25 -5.04
C VAL A 665 -30.55 6.40 -5.96
N VAL A 666 -29.25 6.70 -6.06
CA VAL A 666 -28.72 7.63 -7.06
C VAL A 666 -28.10 6.79 -8.17
N MET A 667 -28.66 6.87 -9.38
CA MET A 667 -28.05 6.26 -10.55
C MET A 667 -26.97 7.19 -11.09
N VAL A 668 -25.70 6.80 -10.94
CA VAL A 668 -24.57 7.53 -11.53
C VAL A 668 -24.15 6.79 -12.80
N GLN A 669 -24.61 7.29 -13.95
CA GLN A 669 -24.22 6.76 -15.26
C GLN A 669 -22.92 7.44 -15.71
N SER A 670 -21.80 6.72 -15.65
CA SER A 670 -20.46 7.26 -15.94
C SER A 670 -20.16 7.42 -17.44
N LYS A 671 -20.97 6.83 -18.33
CA LYS A 671 -20.87 6.96 -19.79
C LYS A 671 -22.25 7.20 -20.39
N LEU A 672 -22.42 8.37 -21.01
CA LEU A 672 -23.54 8.64 -21.91
C LEU A 672 -23.49 7.64 -23.08
N PRO A 673 -24.60 6.97 -23.44
CA PRO A 673 -24.65 6.15 -24.64
C PRO A 673 -24.33 7.03 -25.86
N LYS A 674 -23.66 6.46 -26.86
CA LYS A 674 -23.48 7.15 -28.13
C LYS A 674 -24.83 7.27 -28.81
N GLN A 675 -24.99 8.28 -29.65
CA GLN A 675 -26.23 8.47 -30.41
C GLN A 675 -26.60 7.24 -31.25
N ALA A 676 -25.60 6.45 -31.67
CA ALA A 676 -25.76 5.18 -32.38
C ALA A 676 -26.32 4.02 -31.51
N ASP A 677 -26.31 4.16 -30.19
CA ASP A 677 -26.82 3.16 -29.25
C ASP A 677 -28.34 3.32 -29.01
N PHE A 678 -28.95 4.38 -29.53
CA PHE A 678 -30.39 4.61 -29.46
C PHE A 678 -31.07 4.22 -30.78
N SER A 679 -32.13 3.41 -30.71
CA SER A 679 -32.95 2.98 -31.85
C SER A 679 -34.02 4.00 -32.26
N GLY A 680 -34.02 5.20 -31.67
CA GLY A 680 -34.96 6.28 -31.99
C GLY A 680 -34.53 7.62 -31.40
N ASP A 681 -34.96 8.70 -32.04
CA ASP A 681 -34.69 10.08 -31.60
C ASP A 681 -35.41 10.36 -30.28
N LEU A 682 -34.65 10.40 -29.19
CA LEU A 682 -35.11 10.91 -27.90
C LEU A 682 -34.95 12.43 -27.90
N TYR A 683 -36.04 13.15 -28.16
CA TYR A 683 -36.17 14.54 -27.72
C TYR A 683 -36.40 14.53 -26.20
N LEU A 684 -35.40 15.00 -25.45
CA LEU A 684 -35.52 15.29 -24.01
C LEU A 684 -36.25 16.62 -23.78
#